data_AF-A0A9D4BYY9-F1
#
_entry.id   AF-A0A9D4BYY9-F1
#
_cell.length_a   1.000
_cell.length_b   1.000
_cell.length_c   1.000
_cell.angle_alpha   90.00
_cell.angle_beta   90.00
_cell.angle_gamma   90.00
#
_symmetry.space_group_name_H-M   'P 1'
#
loop_
_entity.id
_entity.type
_entity.pdbx_description
1 polymer ?
#
loop_
_entity_poly.entity_id
_entity_poly.type
_entity_poly.pdbx_seq_one_letter_code
_entity_poly.pdbx_strand_id
1 'polypeptide(L)'
;MFPEWYELLREKCTNGKFGSGCQYDCGQCKGSACNKIDGHCPEGCKPGWMGSNCTQECNDTHYGQNCSDRCSVHCESVCSKVDGTCSCKPGWKGSLCTEECDDYTYGQNCNQPCSGNCEDICNKVDGTCHCRAGWYEARCTDACIEGFYGDKCSARCGQCSNKCHHVNGTCLDGCRQGFSGDQCLLQLPQSEPLVIGPVVGGCVGGVVVIAVVIIAVLIAIRRRRSKPLKRQQFDNIQADIENEINQRPNTSKTEPLEVQTRSNAVYANAAFSEDGLYYNSEPIPRDSKCTGLRLIAVEELQTFVKDNYMKKDLFQQEFDKMPSGLQHPTIVASGAIGKNRYKDMYAYDHSRVILRKIADEPYSDYINACHVDGFTEEKKYIASQGPVNPMVGDFWRMVWEQDVHIIVMVTNLVEEGKMKCLKYWGERTPTIHGSFSVTLLEDREYSYYTIRTIRLHEQDNPNASRTVTQLNYTTWPDKSVPTSSTSLVDFWRKVRCQKRKAKQPWLVHCSAGVGRTGTFIAMDVLYDQGKSTGTIDIPQCVTNLRSQRVNMVQTASQYRYLYKLTLEMLVLPSESVTAELLAEAGLEKMYQDLCTEESLYADDNSYKSATSDSNKSKNRSMDILAPDEYRPYLSSNIPDTTDYINAVVMPSFKLPARFIITQAPLEHTFVDFCRLIIEREIGLLLSFDDSLPKVGTFIPGESETRSFSGISLTGISREQKEGSDFHTRSFDLTLKQKTHRFTQIVYTGWSQKQPLPHSAGSFMDMLRHTRNISKSEAPILAQCLNGTDKSGLFVVLWNILEHLDTDGEVSIPRVIRHLRLRRKQIIPNFAQIKFCADCIRGYCEDETSNTYVNL
;
A
#
# COMPACT_ATOMS: atom_id res chain seq x y z
N MET A 1 -0.37 75.87 -56.80
CA MET A 1 -0.38 74.91 -57.93
C MET A 1 -0.61 73.54 -57.31
N PHE A 2 -1.82 73.00 -57.46
CA PHE A 2 -2.14 71.62 -57.10
C PHE A 2 -1.32 70.65 -57.97
N PRO A 3 -0.97 69.46 -57.46
CA PRO A 3 -1.94 68.34 -57.44
C PRO A 3 -1.93 67.51 -56.13
N GLU A 4 -3.03 67.03 -55.55
CA GLU A 4 -4.37 66.64 -56.06
C GLU A 4 -4.44 65.31 -56.85
N TRP A 5 -3.49 64.39 -56.64
CA TRP A 5 -3.60 63.00 -57.13
C TRP A 5 -3.20 61.88 -56.14
N TYR A 6 -3.35 62.08 -54.83
CA TYR A 6 -3.18 60.99 -53.84
C TYR A 6 -4.42 60.62 -53.01
N GLU A 7 -5.54 61.35 -53.14
CA GLU A 7 -6.82 60.99 -52.49
C GLU A 7 -7.85 60.32 -53.42
N LEU A 8 -7.62 60.32 -54.75
CA LEU A 8 -8.64 60.00 -55.75
C LEU A 8 -8.63 58.57 -56.33
N LEU A 9 -8.03 57.60 -55.62
CA LEU A 9 -8.18 56.17 -55.94
C LEU A 9 -8.37 55.26 -54.71
N ARG A 10 -8.84 55.82 -53.58
CA ARG A 10 -9.52 55.01 -52.56
C ARG A 10 -10.96 54.80 -53.00
N GLU A 11 -11.20 53.79 -53.81
CA GLU A 11 -12.54 53.21 -53.90
C GLU A 11 -13.02 52.94 -52.48
N LYS A 12 -14.18 53.52 -52.10
CA LYS A 12 -14.77 53.27 -50.78
C LYS A 12 -15.28 51.84 -50.78
N CYS A 13 -14.42 50.90 -50.38
CA CYS A 13 -14.73 49.48 -50.34
C CYS A 13 -16.13 49.24 -49.78
N THR A 14 -16.90 48.39 -50.45
CA THR A 14 -18.20 47.94 -49.95
C THR A 14 -18.03 47.36 -48.54
N ASN A 15 -19.04 47.50 -47.70
CA ASN A 15 -18.96 47.00 -46.32
C ASN A 15 -18.64 45.49 -46.36
N GLY A 16 -17.61 45.09 -45.63
CA GLY A 16 -17.05 43.74 -45.70
C GLY A 16 -15.74 43.59 -46.49
N LYS A 17 -15.15 44.65 -47.07
CA LYS A 17 -13.83 44.59 -47.75
C LYS A 17 -12.87 45.72 -47.35
N PHE A 18 -11.55 45.47 -47.47
CA PHE A 18 -10.47 46.42 -47.14
C PHE A 18 -9.23 46.28 -48.05
N GLY A 19 -8.29 47.23 -47.90
CA GLY A 19 -6.99 47.25 -48.57
C GLY A 19 -7.02 47.91 -49.95
N SER A 20 -5.85 48.02 -50.58
CA SER A 20 -5.74 48.58 -51.94
C SER A 20 -6.56 47.76 -52.93
N GLY A 21 -7.42 48.42 -53.72
CA GLY A 21 -8.36 47.76 -54.64
C GLY A 21 -9.43 46.90 -53.96
N CYS A 22 -9.64 47.04 -52.65
CA CYS A 22 -10.66 46.30 -51.89
C CYS A 22 -10.58 44.77 -52.02
N GLN A 23 -9.37 44.26 -52.24
CA GLN A 23 -9.12 42.85 -52.57
C GLN A 23 -9.26 41.87 -51.39
N TYR A 24 -9.26 42.36 -50.14
CA TYR A 24 -9.35 41.53 -48.94
C TYR A 24 -10.71 41.65 -48.28
N ASP A 25 -11.27 40.52 -47.82
CA ASP A 25 -12.52 40.48 -47.05
C ASP A 25 -12.26 40.75 -45.56
N CYS A 26 -13.15 41.51 -44.91
CA CYS A 26 -13.13 41.71 -43.47
C CYS A 26 -13.30 40.36 -42.74
N GLY A 27 -12.62 40.19 -41.61
CA GLY A 27 -12.90 39.08 -40.68
C GLY A 27 -14.26 39.24 -39.99
N GLN A 28 -14.49 38.43 -38.95
CA GLN A 28 -15.77 38.37 -38.24
C GLN A 28 -15.97 39.55 -37.28
N CYS A 29 -15.99 40.79 -37.79
CA CYS A 29 -16.28 41.99 -37.02
C CYS A 29 -17.74 42.04 -36.54
N LYS A 30 -17.98 42.60 -35.35
CA LYS A 30 -19.33 42.77 -34.77
C LYS A 30 -20.26 43.66 -35.63
N GLY A 31 -19.74 44.75 -36.18
CA GLY A 31 -20.51 45.75 -36.94
C GLY A 31 -20.55 45.57 -38.47
N SER A 32 -20.19 44.40 -39.02
CA SER A 32 -20.11 44.09 -40.47
C SER A 32 -19.11 44.93 -41.31
N ALA A 33 -18.53 45.99 -40.77
CA ALA A 33 -17.53 46.82 -41.43
C ALA A 33 -16.22 46.83 -40.62
N CYS A 34 -15.13 46.35 -41.24
CA CYS A 34 -13.77 46.65 -40.79
C CYS A 34 -13.31 48.00 -41.36
N ASN A 35 -12.23 48.54 -40.79
CA ASN A 35 -11.51 49.68 -41.35
C ASN A 35 -11.03 49.35 -42.76
N LYS A 36 -11.42 50.19 -43.72
CA LYS A 36 -11.20 49.98 -45.16
C LYS A 36 -9.73 50.04 -45.58
N ILE A 37 -8.83 50.49 -44.71
CA ILE A 37 -7.39 50.61 -44.97
C ILE A 37 -6.64 49.36 -44.50
N ASP A 38 -6.80 48.96 -43.23
CA ASP A 38 -5.97 47.96 -42.53
C ASP A 38 -6.72 46.69 -42.09
N GLY A 39 -8.04 46.64 -42.28
CA GLY A 39 -8.87 45.49 -41.91
C GLY A 39 -9.19 45.38 -40.41
N HIS A 40 -8.86 46.39 -39.60
CA HIS A 40 -9.16 46.41 -38.17
C HIS A 40 -10.68 46.44 -37.89
N CYS A 41 -11.16 45.64 -36.95
CA CYS A 41 -12.56 45.67 -36.49
C CYS A 41 -12.72 46.61 -35.27
N PRO A 42 -13.22 47.85 -35.42
CA PRO A 42 -13.24 48.84 -34.34
C PRO A 42 -14.22 48.51 -33.20
N GLU A 43 -15.28 47.74 -33.48
CA GLU A 43 -16.24 47.24 -32.49
C GLU A 43 -15.84 45.86 -31.91
N GLY A 44 -14.64 45.39 -32.26
CA GLY A 44 -14.17 44.04 -31.96
C GLY A 44 -14.88 42.96 -32.78
N CYS A 45 -14.66 41.72 -32.35
CA CYS A 45 -15.05 40.50 -33.02
C CYS A 45 -16.43 40.01 -32.59
N LYS A 46 -17.07 39.22 -33.45
CA LYS A 46 -18.19 38.36 -33.09
C LYS A 46 -17.71 37.26 -32.12
N PRO A 47 -18.61 36.62 -31.36
CA PRO A 47 -18.24 35.50 -30.51
C PRO A 47 -17.58 34.36 -31.28
N GLY A 48 -16.55 33.75 -30.70
CA GLY A 48 -15.73 32.72 -31.36
C GLY A 48 -14.47 33.24 -32.07
N TRP A 49 -14.25 34.56 -32.14
CA TRP A 49 -13.16 35.17 -32.91
C TRP A 49 -12.39 36.22 -32.11
N MET A 50 -11.09 36.36 -32.41
CA MET A 50 -10.15 37.29 -31.77
C MET A 50 -9.12 37.87 -32.76
N GLY A 51 -8.25 38.74 -32.24
CA GLY A 51 -7.27 39.49 -33.01
C GLY A 51 -7.82 40.81 -33.57
N SER A 52 -6.95 41.74 -33.92
CA SER A 52 -7.33 43.09 -34.41
C SER A 52 -8.23 43.07 -35.65
N ASN A 53 -8.19 41.99 -36.44
CA ASN A 53 -8.88 41.84 -37.71
C ASN A 53 -9.98 40.75 -37.65
N CYS A 54 -10.17 40.10 -36.50
CA CYS A 54 -11.15 39.03 -36.27
C CYS A 54 -11.08 37.87 -37.29
N THR A 55 -9.86 37.47 -37.63
CA THR A 55 -9.53 36.35 -38.54
C THR A 55 -9.00 35.11 -37.81
N GLN A 56 -8.77 35.21 -36.50
CA GLN A 56 -8.36 34.09 -35.65
C GLN A 56 -9.55 33.60 -34.85
N GLU A 57 -9.77 32.29 -34.79
CA GLU A 57 -10.72 31.70 -33.85
C GLU A 57 -10.21 31.82 -32.40
N CYS A 58 -11.09 31.66 -31.42
CA CYS A 58 -10.66 31.47 -30.03
C CYS A 58 -9.75 30.25 -29.88
N ASN A 59 -8.77 30.37 -28.99
CA ASN A 59 -8.02 29.24 -28.46
C ASN A 59 -8.96 28.33 -27.65
N ASP A 60 -8.65 27.04 -27.58
CA ASP A 60 -9.49 25.97 -26.97
C ASP A 60 -9.78 26.10 -25.46
N THR A 61 -9.34 27.20 -24.84
CA THR A 61 -9.57 27.54 -23.43
C THR A 61 -10.45 28.78 -23.24
N HIS A 62 -10.84 29.46 -24.31
CA HIS A 62 -11.57 30.73 -24.27
C HIS A 62 -12.74 30.73 -25.27
N TYR A 63 -13.77 31.52 -24.97
CA TYR A 63 -14.97 31.66 -25.80
C TYR A 63 -15.56 33.08 -25.72
N GLY A 64 -16.66 33.30 -26.43
CA GLY A 64 -17.44 34.54 -26.31
C GLY A 64 -16.86 35.68 -27.14
N GLN A 65 -17.35 36.90 -26.90
CA GLN A 65 -16.96 38.06 -27.70
C GLN A 65 -15.47 38.40 -27.48
N ASN A 66 -14.69 38.55 -28.55
CA ASN A 66 -13.23 38.72 -28.50
C ASN A 66 -12.48 37.59 -27.76
N CYS A 67 -13.12 36.44 -27.53
CA CYS A 67 -12.59 35.35 -26.70
C CYS A 67 -12.27 35.79 -25.26
N SER A 68 -13.10 36.67 -24.69
CA SER A 68 -12.89 37.28 -23.37
C SER A 68 -13.19 36.32 -22.21
N ASP A 69 -14.07 35.34 -22.44
CA ASP A 69 -14.54 34.40 -21.43
C ASP A 69 -13.73 33.09 -21.47
N ARG A 70 -13.70 32.33 -20.37
CA ARG A 70 -12.90 31.10 -20.25
C ARG A 70 -13.78 29.86 -20.17
N CYS A 71 -13.44 28.84 -20.96
CA CYS A 71 -14.06 27.51 -20.86
C CYS A 71 -13.96 26.99 -19.42
N SER A 72 -15.04 26.36 -18.92
CA SER A 72 -14.98 25.68 -17.62
C SER A 72 -13.94 24.55 -17.65
N VAL A 73 -13.14 24.45 -16.58
CA VAL A 73 -12.21 23.34 -16.39
C VAL A 73 -12.93 21.99 -16.24
N HIS A 74 -14.24 22.03 -15.99
CA HIS A 74 -15.12 20.87 -15.86
C HIS A 74 -15.76 20.43 -17.20
N CYS A 75 -15.41 21.04 -18.33
CA CYS A 75 -15.73 20.48 -19.65
C CYS A 75 -14.94 19.18 -19.89
N GLU A 76 -15.60 18.16 -20.43
CA GLU A 76 -15.00 16.89 -20.89
C GLU A 76 -14.21 17.08 -22.19
N SER A 77 -14.72 17.91 -23.08
CA SER A 77 -14.11 18.30 -24.36
C SER A 77 -13.75 19.79 -24.39
N VAL A 78 -13.13 20.25 -25.48
CA VAL A 78 -13.05 21.69 -25.80
C VAL A 78 -14.45 22.29 -25.79
N CYS A 79 -14.61 23.49 -25.20
CA CYS A 79 -15.91 24.16 -25.14
C CYS A 79 -16.22 24.90 -26.45
N SER A 80 -17.49 25.14 -26.72
CA SER A 80 -17.95 25.95 -27.85
C SER A 80 -17.30 27.34 -27.79
N LYS A 81 -16.50 27.67 -28.80
CA LYS A 81 -15.81 28.97 -28.91
C LYS A 81 -16.79 30.15 -28.96
N VAL A 82 -18.04 29.91 -29.35
CA VAL A 82 -19.08 30.95 -29.50
C VAL A 82 -19.73 31.29 -28.15
N ASP A 83 -20.19 30.28 -27.40
CA ASP A 83 -21.07 30.45 -26.24
C ASP A 83 -20.63 29.70 -24.97
N GLY A 84 -19.48 29.00 -25.02
CA GLY A 84 -18.88 28.32 -23.87
C GLY A 84 -19.46 26.96 -23.56
N THR A 85 -20.47 26.52 -24.30
CA THR A 85 -21.20 25.28 -24.02
C THR A 85 -20.34 24.03 -24.21
N CYS A 86 -20.50 23.03 -23.34
CA CYS A 86 -19.74 21.78 -23.40
C CYS A 86 -20.47 20.63 -22.70
N SER A 87 -20.02 19.39 -22.92
CA SER A 87 -20.41 18.24 -22.08
C SER A 87 -19.58 18.25 -20.80
N CYS A 88 -20.22 18.00 -19.65
CA CYS A 88 -19.58 18.08 -18.36
C CYS A 88 -18.87 16.80 -17.94
N LYS A 89 -17.72 16.96 -17.29
CA LYS A 89 -17.04 15.91 -16.53
C LYS A 89 -17.96 15.37 -15.43
N PRO A 90 -17.75 14.11 -14.98
CA PRO A 90 -18.51 13.54 -13.88
C PRO A 90 -18.49 14.42 -12.63
N GLY A 91 -19.65 14.62 -11.99
CA GLY A 91 -19.83 15.52 -10.84
C GLY A 91 -20.38 16.91 -11.17
N TRP A 92 -20.50 17.27 -12.45
CA TRP A 92 -20.89 18.60 -12.91
C TRP A 92 -22.05 18.58 -13.90
N LYS A 93 -22.87 19.63 -13.88
CA LYS A 93 -24.04 19.87 -14.75
C LYS A 93 -24.13 21.35 -15.17
N GLY A 94 -25.17 21.66 -15.93
CA GLY A 94 -25.37 22.97 -16.56
C GLY A 94 -24.62 23.09 -17.88
N SER A 95 -25.09 23.91 -18.80
CA SER A 95 -24.53 24.01 -20.16
C SER A 95 -23.06 24.48 -20.21
N LEU A 96 -22.61 25.19 -19.18
CA LEU A 96 -21.23 25.66 -18.99
C LEU A 96 -20.44 24.83 -17.97
N CYS A 97 -21.02 23.77 -17.39
CA CYS A 97 -20.36 22.92 -16.39
C CYS A 97 -19.79 23.70 -15.20
N THR A 98 -20.62 24.56 -14.62
CA THR A 98 -20.30 25.42 -13.46
C THR A 98 -21.09 25.04 -12.20
N GLU A 99 -22.05 24.13 -12.33
CA GLU A 99 -22.87 23.63 -11.21
C GLU A 99 -22.44 22.19 -10.87
N GLU A 100 -22.35 21.86 -9.59
CA GLU A 100 -22.22 20.47 -9.15
C GLU A 100 -23.52 19.69 -9.37
N CYS A 101 -23.46 18.35 -9.38
CA CYS A 101 -24.66 17.52 -9.31
C CYS A 101 -25.54 17.86 -8.11
N ASP A 102 -26.85 17.68 -8.28
CA ASP A 102 -27.79 17.70 -7.15
C ASP A 102 -27.56 16.45 -6.29
N ASP A 103 -27.92 16.54 -5.01
CA ASP A 103 -27.91 15.38 -4.13
C ASP A 103 -28.74 14.24 -4.73
N TYR A 104 -28.28 13.00 -4.53
CA TYR A 104 -28.84 11.79 -5.12
C TYR A 104 -28.63 11.63 -6.65
N THR A 105 -27.81 12.48 -7.29
CA THR A 105 -27.38 12.31 -8.69
C THR A 105 -25.85 12.30 -8.83
N TYR A 106 -25.33 11.57 -9.83
CA TYR A 106 -23.90 11.46 -10.08
C TYR A 106 -23.55 11.23 -11.56
N GLY A 107 -22.25 11.23 -11.86
CA GLY A 107 -21.71 10.84 -13.14
C GLY A 107 -21.68 11.98 -14.17
N GLN A 108 -21.42 11.64 -15.42
CA GLN A 108 -21.31 12.61 -16.51
C GLN A 108 -22.64 13.36 -16.72
N ASN A 109 -22.59 14.70 -16.72
CA ASN A 109 -23.77 15.57 -16.71
C ASN A 109 -24.80 15.26 -15.59
N CYS A 110 -24.38 14.55 -14.53
CA CYS A 110 -25.23 14.11 -13.41
C CYS A 110 -26.40 13.18 -13.82
N ASN A 111 -26.27 12.49 -14.94
CA ASN A 111 -27.35 11.66 -15.53
C ASN A 111 -27.61 10.31 -14.83
N GLN A 112 -26.90 9.97 -13.75
CA GLN A 112 -27.06 8.70 -13.03
C GLN A 112 -27.68 8.93 -11.64
N PRO A 113 -28.79 8.25 -11.28
CA PRO A 113 -29.34 8.32 -9.93
C PRO A 113 -28.50 7.49 -8.94
N CYS A 114 -28.27 8.00 -7.74
CA CYS A 114 -27.72 7.24 -6.62
C CYS A 114 -28.59 6.03 -6.26
N SER A 115 -28.00 4.99 -5.66
CA SER A 115 -28.79 3.86 -5.14
C SER A 115 -29.68 4.27 -3.97
N GLY A 116 -30.93 3.80 -3.96
CA GLY A 116 -31.85 3.97 -2.83
C GLY A 116 -31.39 3.25 -1.54
N ASN A 117 -30.39 2.39 -1.63
CA ASN A 117 -29.78 1.67 -0.50
C ASN A 117 -28.56 2.38 0.09
N CYS A 118 -28.20 3.57 -0.41
CA CYS A 118 -27.23 4.41 0.28
C CYS A 118 -27.78 4.85 1.65
N GLU A 119 -26.92 4.84 2.66
CA GLU A 119 -27.19 5.42 3.98
C GLU A 119 -27.02 6.95 3.93
N ASP A 120 -25.97 7.42 3.25
CA ASP A 120 -25.64 8.84 3.01
C ASP A 120 -25.94 9.28 1.56
N ILE A 121 -25.77 10.57 1.27
CA ILE A 121 -25.74 11.09 -0.12
C ILE A 121 -24.57 10.46 -0.87
N CYS A 122 -24.80 9.91 -2.07
CA CYS A 122 -23.72 9.28 -2.84
C CYS A 122 -22.80 10.31 -3.53
N ASN A 123 -21.56 9.88 -3.79
CA ASN A 123 -20.54 10.68 -4.43
C ASN A 123 -20.97 11.12 -5.83
N LYS A 124 -21.10 12.44 -6.02
CA LYS A 124 -21.52 13.10 -7.26
C LYS A 124 -20.68 12.74 -8.49
N VAL A 125 -19.44 12.30 -8.31
CA VAL A 125 -18.54 11.91 -9.42
C VAL A 125 -18.81 10.47 -9.87
N ASP A 126 -18.78 9.51 -8.93
CA ASP A 126 -18.70 8.07 -9.24
C ASP A 126 -19.81 7.21 -8.66
N GLY A 127 -20.77 7.80 -7.94
CA GLY A 127 -21.97 7.15 -7.41
C GLY A 127 -21.76 6.36 -6.12
N THR A 128 -20.57 6.44 -5.51
CA THR A 128 -20.22 5.61 -4.35
C THR A 128 -20.82 6.11 -3.04
N CYS A 129 -21.22 5.21 -2.14
CA CYS A 129 -21.83 5.56 -0.86
C CYS A 129 -21.63 4.47 0.20
N HIS A 130 -21.92 4.78 1.47
CA HIS A 130 -22.09 3.76 2.50
C HIS A 130 -23.42 3.03 2.29
N CYS A 131 -23.41 1.71 2.42
CA CYS A 131 -24.58 0.88 2.19
C CYS A 131 -25.35 0.63 3.48
N ARG A 132 -26.68 0.75 3.41
CA ARG A 132 -27.57 0.24 4.45
C ARG A 132 -27.33 -1.26 4.65
N ALA A 133 -27.51 -1.72 5.89
CA ALA A 133 -27.38 -3.13 6.24
C ALA A 133 -28.15 -4.04 5.26
N GLY A 134 -27.50 -5.12 4.83
CA GLY A 134 -28.02 -6.03 3.83
C GLY A 134 -27.67 -5.71 2.37
N TRP A 135 -26.89 -4.67 2.10
CA TRP A 135 -26.43 -4.30 0.77
C TRP A 135 -24.90 -4.14 0.74
N TYR A 136 -24.29 -4.41 -0.41
CA TYR A 136 -22.85 -4.33 -0.63
C TYR A 136 -22.51 -3.79 -2.03
N GLU A 137 -21.22 -3.86 -2.38
CA GLU A 137 -20.56 -3.09 -3.45
C GLU A 137 -20.48 -1.59 -3.19
N ALA A 138 -19.61 -0.90 -3.95
CA ALA A 138 -19.32 0.52 -3.73
C ALA A 138 -20.50 1.46 -4.00
N ARG A 139 -21.53 0.99 -4.73
CA ARG A 139 -22.76 1.73 -5.06
C ARG A 139 -24.03 1.14 -4.43
N CYS A 140 -23.92 0.13 -3.58
CA CYS A 140 -25.06 -0.45 -2.85
C CYS A 140 -26.21 -0.92 -3.76
N THR A 141 -25.88 -1.48 -4.93
CA THR A 141 -26.87 -2.04 -5.87
C THR A 141 -27.26 -3.47 -5.52
N ASP A 142 -26.38 -4.19 -4.84
CA ASP A 142 -26.46 -5.64 -4.70
C ASP A 142 -26.78 -6.02 -3.24
N ALA A 143 -27.75 -6.90 -3.06
CA ALA A 143 -28.13 -7.45 -1.76
C ALA A 143 -27.11 -8.50 -1.31
N CYS A 144 -26.82 -8.59 0.01
CA CYS A 144 -25.77 -9.47 0.53
C CYS A 144 -25.76 -10.88 -0.09
N ILE A 145 -24.55 -11.35 -0.42
CA ILE A 145 -24.31 -12.67 -0.98
C ILE A 145 -24.96 -13.73 -0.09
N GLU A 146 -25.59 -14.72 -0.74
CA GLU A 146 -26.28 -15.83 -0.10
C GLU A 146 -25.47 -16.46 1.04
N GLY A 147 -26.09 -16.56 2.22
CA GLY A 147 -25.45 -17.00 3.46
C GLY A 147 -24.88 -15.88 4.34
N PHE A 148 -24.94 -14.62 3.91
CA PHE A 148 -24.50 -13.45 4.68
C PHE A 148 -25.60 -12.39 4.82
N TYR A 149 -25.53 -11.60 5.89
CA TYR A 149 -26.47 -10.51 6.17
C TYR A 149 -25.86 -9.37 7.00
N GLY A 150 -26.64 -8.30 7.19
CA GLY A 150 -26.33 -7.22 8.12
C GLY A 150 -25.40 -6.13 7.57
N ASP A 151 -24.85 -5.29 8.45
CA ASP A 151 -23.90 -4.25 8.04
C ASP A 151 -22.68 -4.86 7.35
N LYS A 152 -22.34 -4.32 6.17
CA LYS A 152 -21.26 -4.78 5.27
C LYS A 152 -21.30 -6.29 4.95
N CYS A 153 -22.46 -6.93 5.07
CA CYS A 153 -22.62 -8.38 4.94
C CYS A 153 -21.70 -9.19 5.86
N SER A 154 -21.39 -8.65 7.04
CA SER A 154 -20.40 -9.21 7.96
C SER A 154 -20.91 -10.38 8.82
N ALA A 155 -22.23 -10.53 8.97
CA ALA A 155 -22.84 -11.62 9.72
C ALA A 155 -23.12 -12.82 8.80
N ARG A 156 -22.90 -14.04 9.30
CA ARG A 156 -23.29 -15.29 8.63
C ARG A 156 -24.66 -15.74 9.10
N CYS A 157 -25.48 -16.21 8.17
CA CYS A 157 -26.79 -16.76 8.45
C CYS A 157 -26.71 -18.08 9.25
N GLY A 158 -27.74 -18.35 10.06
CA GLY A 158 -27.88 -19.62 10.78
C GLY A 158 -28.40 -20.75 9.87
N GLN A 159 -28.85 -21.84 10.50
CA GLN A 159 -29.24 -23.07 9.80
C GLN A 159 -30.67 -22.99 9.21
N CYS A 160 -30.88 -22.01 8.34
CA CYS A 160 -32.11 -21.83 7.58
C CYS A 160 -32.38 -23.04 6.67
N SER A 161 -33.64 -23.45 6.53
CA SER A 161 -34.05 -24.47 5.55
C SER A 161 -33.72 -24.07 4.11
N ASN A 162 -33.80 -22.77 3.82
CA ASN A 162 -33.52 -22.14 2.54
C ASN A 162 -32.63 -20.89 2.76
N LYS A 163 -32.73 -19.86 1.91
CA LYS A 163 -31.99 -18.60 2.08
C LYS A 163 -32.47 -17.80 3.29
N CYS A 164 -31.52 -17.20 3.99
CA CYS A 164 -31.78 -16.16 4.98
C CYS A 164 -32.12 -14.82 4.33
N HIS A 165 -32.81 -13.96 5.07
CA HIS A 165 -33.07 -12.59 4.66
C HIS A 165 -31.81 -11.72 4.79
N HIS A 166 -31.32 -11.20 3.66
CA HIS A 166 -30.03 -10.50 3.54
C HIS A 166 -29.84 -9.28 4.46
N VAL A 167 -30.90 -8.64 4.97
CA VAL A 167 -30.76 -7.49 5.90
C VAL A 167 -30.52 -7.94 7.35
N ASN A 168 -31.24 -8.95 7.82
CA ASN A 168 -31.38 -9.25 9.26
C ASN A 168 -31.20 -10.73 9.61
N GLY A 169 -30.87 -11.60 8.65
CA GLY A 169 -30.53 -13.00 8.87
C GLY A 169 -31.71 -13.93 9.15
N THR A 170 -32.94 -13.42 9.14
CA THR A 170 -34.15 -14.21 9.45
C THR A 170 -34.36 -15.31 8.40
N CYS A 171 -34.64 -16.54 8.86
CA CYS A 171 -34.91 -17.69 8.03
C CYS A 171 -36.42 -17.78 7.74
N LEU A 172 -36.88 -17.16 6.65
CA LEU A 172 -38.31 -17.06 6.33
C LEU A 172 -38.99 -18.42 6.10
N ASP A 173 -38.25 -19.38 5.54
CA ASP A 173 -38.72 -20.77 5.30
C ASP A 173 -38.45 -21.71 6.50
N GLY A 174 -38.21 -21.14 7.69
CA GLY A 174 -37.93 -21.87 8.91
C GLY A 174 -36.54 -22.50 8.97
N CYS A 175 -36.38 -23.43 9.93
CA CYS A 175 -35.09 -24.01 10.30
C CYS A 175 -34.91 -25.44 9.82
N ARG A 176 -33.65 -25.80 9.52
CA ARG A 176 -33.25 -27.20 9.34
C ARG A 176 -33.51 -27.99 10.61
N GLN A 177 -33.78 -29.28 10.43
CA GLN A 177 -34.10 -30.19 11.54
C GLN A 177 -33.04 -30.11 12.63
N GLY A 178 -33.49 -29.93 13.88
CA GLY A 178 -32.60 -29.73 15.04
C GLY A 178 -32.28 -28.27 15.37
N PHE A 179 -32.71 -27.29 14.58
CA PHE A 179 -32.52 -25.86 14.85
C PHE A 179 -33.85 -25.12 15.03
N SER A 180 -33.80 -23.99 15.74
CA SER A 180 -34.97 -23.19 16.13
C SER A 180 -34.65 -21.70 16.31
N GLY A 181 -35.69 -20.88 16.46
CA GLY A 181 -35.62 -19.42 16.53
C GLY A 181 -35.52 -18.76 15.15
N ASP A 182 -35.85 -17.47 15.08
CA ASP A 182 -36.10 -16.75 13.82
C ASP A 182 -34.89 -16.68 12.85
N GLN A 183 -33.67 -16.87 13.35
CA GLN A 183 -32.43 -16.94 12.58
C GLN A 183 -31.82 -18.36 12.55
N CYS A 184 -32.50 -19.36 13.13
CA CYS A 184 -32.07 -20.76 13.21
C CYS A 184 -30.67 -20.95 13.81
N LEU A 185 -30.43 -20.23 14.92
CA LEU A 185 -29.18 -20.26 15.70
C LEU A 185 -29.29 -21.11 16.97
N LEU A 186 -30.48 -21.54 17.38
CA LEU A 186 -30.70 -22.30 18.62
C LEU A 186 -30.88 -23.78 18.31
N GLN A 187 -29.88 -24.60 18.65
CA GLN A 187 -29.97 -26.06 18.52
C GLN A 187 -30.93 -26.64 19.58
N LEU A 188 -31.86 -27.47 19.15
CA LEU A 188 -32.81 -28.17 20.03
C LEU A 188 -32.11 -29.38 20.67
N PRO A 189 -32.21 -29.58 21.99
CA PRO A 189 -31.53 -30.68 22.66
C PRO A 189 -32.09 -32.03 22.21
N GLN A 190 -31.21 -32.94 21.78
CA GLN A 190 -31.59 -34.32 21.46
C GLN A 190 -31.89 -35.09 22.74
N SER A 191 -33.04 -35.76 22.79
CA SER A 191 -33.43 -36.62 23.92
C SER A 191 -32.86 -38.02 23.76
N GLU A 192 -31.92 -38.43 24.61
CA GLU A 192 -31.52 -39.84 24.70
C GLU A 192 -32.65 -40.72 25.28
N PRO A 193 -32.77 -41.99 24.84
CA PRO A 193 -33.82 -42.89 25.31
C PRO A 193 -33.54 -43.40 26.74
N LEU A 194 -34.39 -43.02 27.69
CA LEU A 194 -34.28 -43.42 29.08
C LEU A 194 -34.68 -44.89 29.29
N VAL A 195 -33.74 -45.72 29.74
CA VAL A 195 -34.00 -47.11 30.16
C VAL A 195 -34.72 -47.12 31.52
N ILE A 196 -35.83 -47.85 31.61
CA ILE A 196 -36.72 -47.86 32.77
C ILE A 196 -36.23 -48.89 33.81
N GLY A 197 -36.02 -48.44 35.06
CA GLY A 197 -35.80 -49.29 36.24
C GLY A 197 -36.13 -48.51 37.53
N PRO A 198 -37.03 -49.00 38.41
CA PRO A 198 -37.61 -48.16 39.47
C PRO A 198 -36.92 -48.31 40.84
N VAL A 199 -36.96 -47.26 41.68
CA VAL A 199 -37.71 -47.25 42.96
C VAL A 199 -37.57 -45.89 43.68
N VAL A 200 -38.75 -45.41 44.09
CA VAL A 200 -39.14 -44.25 44.90
C VAL A 200 -38.29 -43.92 46.15
N GLY A 201 -38.08 -42.61 46.39
CA GLY A 201 -38.18 -42.01 47.74
C GLY A 201 -36.96 -41.23 48.25
N GLY A 202 -37.09 -39.90 48.47
CA GLY A 202 -36.01 -39.14 49.13
C GLY A 202 -35.99 -37.61 49.06
N CYS A 203 -37.04 -36.92 48.60
CA CYS A 203 -37.08 -35.46 48.67
C CYS A 203 -37.26 -34.96 50.13
N VAL A 204 -36.59 -33.85 50.48
CA VAL A 204 -37.01 -32.74 51.39
C VAL A 204 -35.81 -32.00 52.01
N GLY A 205 -34.66 -32.65 52.25
CA GLY A 205 -33.53 -32.04 52.97
C GLY A 205 -32.80 -30.87 52.25
N GLY A 206 -32.71 -30.90 50.92
CA GLY A 206 -31.84 -29.97 50.16
C GLY A 206 -32.35 -28.53 50.00
N VAL A 207 -33.67 -28.31 50.07
CA VAL A 207 -34.29 -27.04 49.66
C VAL A 207 -33.99 -25.90 50.65
N VAL A 208 -33.91 -26.21 51.94
CA VAL A 208 -33.66 -25.20 53.00
C VAL A 208 -32.22 -24.67 52.96
N VAL A 209 -31.24 -25.53 52.66
CA VAL A 209 -29.81 -25.15 52.59
C VAL A 209 -29.56 -24.20 51.41
N ILE A 210 -30.15 -24.50 50.25
CA ILE A 210 -30.01 -23.70 49.03
C ILE A 210 -30.57 -22.27 49.23
N ALA A 211 -31.72 -22.13 49.91
CA ALA A 211 -32.33 -20.82 50.17
C ALA A 211 -31.42 -19.89 51.02
N VAL A 212 -30.75 -20.42 52.05
CA VAL A 212 -29.85 -19.63 52.90
C VAL A 212 -28.60 -19.17 52.12
N VAL A 213 -28.03 -20.03 51.28
CA VAL A 213 -26.88 -19.69 50.43
C VAL A 213 -27.24 -18.60 49.42
N ILE A 214 -28.41 -18.67 48.78
CA ILE A 214 -28.88 -17.67 47.82
C ILE A 214 -29.02 -16.29 48.49
N ILE A 215 -29.61 -16.21 49.69
CA ILE A 215 -29.78 -14.93 50.42
C ILE A 215 -28.41 -14.32 50.78
N ALA A 216 -27.45 -15.11 51.25
CA ALA A 216 -26.10 -14.64 51.56
C ALA A 216 -25.38 -14.10 50.31
N VAL A 217 -25.49 -14.80 49.18
CA VAL A 217 -24.91 -14.40 47.89
C VAL A 217 -25.54 -13.10 47.37
N LEU A 218 -26.86 -12.92 47.50
CA LEU A 218 -27.55 -11.70 47.08
C LEU A 218 -27.12 -10.46 47.89
N ILE A 219 -26.85 -10.61 49.19
CA ILE A 219 -26.32 -9.53 50.05
C ILE A 219 -24.88 -9.18 49.65
N ALA A 220 -24.04 -10.17 49.32
CA ALA A 220 -22.67 -9.96 48.84
C ALA A 220 -22.62 -9.26 47.47
N ILE A 221 -23.50 -9.64 46.54
CA ILE A 221 -23.59 -9.03 45.20
C ILE A 221 -24.03 -7.56 45.28
N ARG A 222 -24.96 -7.21 46.18
CA ARG A 222 -25.43 -5.82 46.36
C ARG A 222 -24.34 -4.86 46.87
N ARG A 223 -23.28 -5.36 47.52
CA ARG A 223 -22.13 -4.56 48.00
C ARG A 223 -20.94 -4.45 47.03
N ARG A 224 -20.99 -5.10 45.85
CA ARG A 224 -19.85 -5.13 44.90
C ARG A 224 -20.10 -4.50 43.52
N ARG A 225 -21.17 -3.73 43.33
CA ARG A 225 -21.47 -3.05 42.04
C ARG A 225 -20.98 -1.60 41.98
N SER A 226 -19.70 -1.43 41.65
CA SER A 226 -19.17 -0.15 41.13
C SER A 226 -17.81 -0.27 40.41
N LYS A 227 -17.79 -0.88 39.21
CA LYS A 227 -16.95 -0.54 38.01
C LYS A 227 -17.17 -1.57 36.86
N PRO A 228 -16.81 -1.24 35.59
CA PRO A 228 -17.36 -1.91 34.39
C PRO A 228 -16.54 -3.11 33.84
N LEU A 229 -17.14 -3.87 32.92
CA LEU A 229 -16.64 -5.15 32.38
C LEU A 229 -15.64 -5.03 31.21
N LYS A 230 -14.77 -6.04 31.08
CA LYS A 230 -14.06 -6.42 29.84
C LYS A 230 -14.79 -7.53 29.08
N ARG A 231 -14.47 -7.68 27.80
CA ARG A 231 -15.09 -8.59 26.82
C ARG A 231 -14.34 -9.94 26.77
N GLN A 232 -15.03 -11.04 27.03
CA GLN A 232 -14.52 -12.41 26.87
C GLN A 232 -15.69 -13.31 26.47
N GLN A 233 -15.74 -13.74 25.21
CA GLN A 233 -16.69 -14.71 24.65
C GLN A 233 -16.30 -14.97 23.18
N PHE A 234 -15.42 -15.95 22.93
CA PHE A 234 -15.23 -16.56 21.59
C PHE A 234 -14.55 -17.95 21.59
N ASP A 235 -14.35 -18.59 22.75
CA ASP A 235 -13.57 -19.84 22.82
C ASP A 235 -14.41 -21.14 22.85
N ASN A 236 -15.72 -21.07 23.13
CA ASN A 236 -16.53 -22.27 23.43
C ASN A 236 -17.35 -22.84 22.25
N ILE A 237 -17.32 -22.24 21.06
CA ILE A 237 -18.11 -22.71 19.90
C ILE A 237 -17.36 -23.77 19.08
N GLN A 238 -16.03 -23.83 19.21
CA GLN A 238 -15.18 -24.66 18.33
C GLN A 238 -15.07 -26.13 18.76
N ALA A 239 -15.46 -26.47 20.00
CA ALA A 239 -15.38 -27.84 20.53
C ALA A 239 -16.56 -28.74 20.08
N ASP A 240 -17.74 -28.17 19.82
CA ASP A 240 -18.95 -28.95 19.55
C ASP A 240 -19.06 -29.41 18.09
N ILE A 241 -18.35 -28.75 17.16
CA ILE A 241 -18.45 -29.02 15.71
C ILE A 241 -17.61 -30.23 15.27
N GLU A 242 -16.50 -30.54 15.95
CA GLU A 242 -15.61 -31.65 15.55
C GLU A 242 -16.22 -33.05 15.77
N ASN A 243 -17.29 -33.17 16.57
CA ASN A 243 -17.92 -34.45 16.90
C ASN A 243 -19.02 -34.90 15.91
N GLU A 244 -19.72 -34.00 15.20
CA GLU A 244 -20.83 -34.39 14.31
C GLU A 244 -20.37 -34.90 12.92
N ILE A 245 -19.14 -34.59 12.48
CA ILE A 245 -18.65 -34.93 11.13
C ILE A 245 -18.38 -36.44 10.94
N ASN A 246 -18.21 -37.21 12.03
CA ASN A 246 -17.70 -38.59 11.95
C ASN A 246 -18.74 -39.71 11.74
N GLN A 247 -20.04 -39.42 11.46
CA GLN A 247 -21.07 -40.48 11.39
C GLN A 247 -22.07 -40.45 10.21
N ARG A 248 -21.67 -41.10 9.09
CA ARG A 248 -22.51 -41.88 8.14
C ARG A 248 -23.39 -41.09 7.10
N PRO A 249 -24.05 -41.75 6.12
CA PRO A 249 -23.45 -42.49 4.98
C PRO A 249 -24.11 -42.22 3.58
N ASN A 250 -23.56 -42.80 2.51
CA ASN A 250 -24.02 -42.70 1.11
C ASN A 250 -25.37 -43.41 0.77
N THR A 251 -26.29 -42.72 0.06
CA THR A 251 -27.29 -43.24 -0.95
C THR A 251 -28.12 -42.07 -1.55
N SER A 252 -28.74 -42.09 -2.76
CA SER A 252 -28.46 -42.76 -4.05
C SER A 252 -29.48 -42.38 -5.17
N LYS A 253 -29.03 -42.12 -6.41
CA LYS A 253 -29.74 -42.15 -7.72
C LYS A 253 -31.09 -41.40 -7.96
N THR A 254 -31.11 -40.52 -8.98
CA THR A 254 -32.19 -40.46 -10.00
C THR A 254 -31.74 -39.77 -11.31
N GLU A 255 -32.47 -40.04 -12.40
CA GLU A 255 -32.19 -39.66 -13.81
C GLU A 255 -33.02 -38.45 -14.33
N PRO A 256 -32.79 -37.93 -15.56
CA PRO A 256 -33.03 -36.51 -15.90
C PRO A 256 -34.37 -36.20 -16.61
N LEU A 257 -34.63 -34.89 -16.78
CA LEU A 257 -35.69 -34.35 -17.63
C LEU A 257 -35.12 -33.38 -18.69
N GLU A 258 -35.50 -33.59 -19.95
CA GLU A 258 -35.16 -32.76 -21.10
C GLU A 258 -36.03 -31.49 -21.16
N VAL A 259 -35.47 -30.36 -21.58
CA VAL A 259 -36.23 -29.26 -22.21
C VAL A 259 -35.44 -28.69 -23.40
N GLN A 260 -36.18 -28.37 -24.47
CA GLN A 260 -35.67 -28.18 -25.83
C GLN A 260 -34.98 -26.84 -26.10
N THR A 261 -34.03 -26.90 -27.03
CA THR A 261 -33.37 -25.79 -27.73
C THR A 261 -34.32 -24.79 -28.39
N ARG A 262 -33.89 -23.51 -28.47
CA ARG A 262 -34.13 -22.71 -29.69
C ARG A 262 -32.91 -21.88 -30.11
N SER A 263 -32.45 -22.21 -31.30
CA SER A 263 -31.28 -21.75 -32.05
C SER A 263 -31.32 -20.29 -32.53
N ASN A 264 -30.14 -19.74 -32.83
CA ASN A 264 -29.67 -19.41 -34.20
C ASN A 264 -28.25 -18.81 -34.10
N ALA A 265 -27.20 -19.52 -34.55
CA ALA A 265 -26.56 -19.39 -35.87
C ALA A 265 -25.67 -18.12 -35.97
N VAL A 266 -24.43 -18.16 -36.47
CA VAL A 266 -23.91 -18.94 -37.62
C VAL A 266 -22.52 -19.53 -37.34
N TYR A 267 -22.30 -20.80 -37.72
CA TYR A 267 -20.98 -21.42 -37.82
C TYR A 267 -20.43 -21.27 -39.25
N ALA A 268 -19.12 -21.07 -39.38
CA ALA A 268 -18.37 -21.41 -40.59
C ALA A 268 -17.51 -22.66 -40.29
N ASN A 269 -17.74 -23.74 -41.04
CA ASN A 269 -17.08 -25.03 -40.82
C ASN A 269 -15.71 -25.09 -41.51
N ALA A 270 -14.73 -25.74 -40.87
CA ALA A 270 -13.66 -26.45 -41.55
C ALA A 270 -13.21 -27.66 -40.70
N ALA A 271 -13.17 -28.83 -41.35
CA ALA A 271 -13.08 -30.18 -40.80
C ALA A 271 -11.93 -30.48 -39.82
N PHE A 272 -12.18 -31.44 -38.93
CA PHE A 272 -11.15 -32.29 -38.33
C PHE A 272 -10.58 -33.27 -39.36
N SER A 273 -9.29 -33.55 -39.27
CA SER A 273 -8.68 -34.81 -39.72
C SER A 273 -7.66 -35.26 -38.68
N GLU A 274 -7.78 -36.49 -38.20
CA GLU A 274 -6.73 -37.14 -37.41
C GLU A 274 -5.54 -37.45 -38.34
N ASP A 275 -4.35 -36.99 -37.96
CA ASP A 275 -3.12 -37.77 -38.13
C ASP A 275 -1.99 -37.14 -37.30
N GLY A 276 -1.21 -37.97 -36.60
CA GLY A 276 -0.20 -37.52 -35.65
C GLY A 276 1.14 -37.22 -36.31
N LEU A 277 1.66 -36.00 -36.14
CA LEU A 277 3.04 -35.65 -36.48
C LEU A 277 3.72 -34.85 -35.36
N TYR A 278 4.91 -35.31 -34.97
CA TYR A 278 5.86 -34.54 -34.16
C TYR A 278 6.22 -33.25 -34.89
N TYR A 279 5.93 -32.10 -34.28
CA TYR A 279 6.53 -30.83 -34.72
C TYR A 279 7.79 -30.54 -33.91
N ASN A 280 8.93 -30.58 -34.62
CA ASN A 280 10.19 -30.06 -34.11
C ASN A 280 10.05 -28.57 -33.83
N SER A 281 10.56 -28.14 -32.67
CA SER A 281 10.69 -26.73 -32.31
C SER A 281 11.86 -26.11 -33.09
N GLU A 282 11.58 -25.54 -34.26
CA GLU A 282 12.50 -24.54 -34.82
C GLU A 282 12.35 -23.20 -34.07
N PRO A 283 13.45 -22.47 -33.80
CA PRO A 283 13.38 -21.17 -33.15
C PRO A 283 12.62 -20.17 -34.04
N ILE A 284 11.59 -19.53 -33.47
CA ILE A 284 10.88 -18.41 -34.13
C ILE A 284 11.91 -17.32 -34.49
N PRO A 285 12.00 -16.89 -35.76
CA PRO A 285 12.93 -15.82 -36.14
C PRO A 285 12.69 -14.54 -35.33
N ARG A 286 13.76 -13.91 -34.87
CA ARG A 286 13.71 -12.61 -34.16
C ARG A 286 13.30 -11.51 -35.14
N ASP A 287 12.00 -11.33 -35.35
CA ASP A 287 11.47 -10.33 -36.28
C ASP A 287 11.80 -8.92 -35.77
N SER A 288 12.72 -8.27 -36.46
CA SER A 288 13.51 -7.15 -35.94
C SER A 288 12.82 -5.81 -36.20
N LYS A 289 11.71 -5.55 -35.50
CA LYS A 289 10.88 -4.33 -35.66
C LYS A 289 10.79 -3.42 -34.43
N CYS A 290 11.79 -3.47 -33.53
CA CYS A 290 12.01 -2.46 -32.48
C CYS A 290 13.37 -1.76 -32.64
N THR A 291 13.58 -1.08 -33.77
CA THR A 291 14.76 -0.24 -34.00
C THR A 291 14.71 1.04 -33.16
N GLY A 292 15.29 1.02 -31.95
CA GLY A 292 15.44 2.21 -31.11
C GLY A 292 15.54 1.99 -29.60
N LEU A 293 16.02 0.84 -29.13
CA LEU A 293 16.16 0.56 -27.70
C LEU A 293 17.50 1.05 -27.15
N ARG A 294 17.49 1.53 -25.90
CA ARG A 294 18.61 2.18 -25.23
C ARG A 294 19.32 1.19 -24.32
N LEU A 295 20.34 0.53 -24.85
CA LEU A 295 21.29 -0.26 -24.05
C LEU A 295 22.14 0.69 -23.19
N ILE A 296 22.20 0.47 -21.88
CA ILE A 296 22.94 1.30 -20.93
C ILE A 296 24.02 0.44 -20.26
N ALA A 297 25.27 0.90 -20.23
CA ALA A 297 26.32 0.22 -19.46
C ALA A 297 26.08 0.40 -17.95
N VAL A 298 26.35 -0.63 -17.14
CA VAL A 298 26.09 -0.58 -15.69
C VAL A 298 26.89 0.54 -15.01
N GLU A 299 28.09 0.85 -15.50
CA GLU A 299 28.91 1.97 -15.04
C GLU A 299 28.33 3.36 -15.37
N GLU A 300 27.57 3.48 -16.46
CA GLU A 300 26.91 4.74 -16.85
C GLU A 300 25.56 4.94 -16.14
N LEU A 301 24.99 3.89 -15.53
CA LEU A 301 23.62 3.89 -15.01
C LEU A 301 23.41 4.96 -13.91
N GLN A 302 24.41 5.24 -13.08
CA GLN A 302 24.32 6.29 -12.05
C GLN A 302 24.17 7.68 -12.67
N THR A 303 25.02 8.00 -13.66
CA THR A 303 24.95 9.26 -14.42
C THR A 303 23.62 9.35 -15.20
N PHE A 304 23.22 8.26 -15.86
CA PHE A 304 21.96 8.20 -16.59
C PHE A 304 20.75 8.51 -15.71
N VAL A 305 20.65 7.86 -14.54
CA VAL A 305 19.56 8.09 -13.58
C VAL A 305 19.62 9.52 -13.06
N LYS A 306 20.79 10.01 -12.64
CA LYS A 306 20.96 11.39 -12.16
C LYS A 306 20.46 12.44 -13.16
N ASP A 307 20.82 12.29 -14.43
CA ASP A 307 20.56 13.28 -15.46
C ASP A 307 19.15 13.19 -16.06
N ASN A 308 18.47 12.04 -15.93
CA ASN A 308 17.21 11.77 -16.63
C ASN A 308 16.04 11.38 -15.73
N TYR A 309 16.24 10.86 -14.53
CA TYR A 309 15.15 10.29 -13.71
C TYR A 309 14.02 11.28 -13.42
N MET A 310 14.29 12.58 -13.33
CA MET A 310 13.26 13.61 -13.11
C MET A 310 12.44 13.97 -14.37
N LYS A 311 12.89 13.58 -15.57
CA LYS A 311 12.20 13.81 -16.85
C LYS A 311 11.09 12.77 -17.05
N LYS A 312 9.97 12.89 -16.31
CA LYS A 312 8.89 11.88 -16.30
C LYS A 312 8.38 11.53 -17.70
N ASP A 313 8.28 12.54 -18.59
CA ASP A 313 7.83 12.39 -19.97
C ASP A 313 8.74 11.51 -20.84
N LEU A 314 10.05 11.46 -20.55
CA LEU A 314 11.00 10.60 -21.27
C LEU A 314 10.62 9.12 -21.08
N PHE A 315 10.37 8.72 -19.83
CA PHE A 315 10.00 7.34 -19.49
C PHE A 315 8.57 7.02 -19.91
N GLN A 316 7.67 8.00 -19.92
CA GLN A 316 6.33 7.86 -20.50
C GLN A 316 6.42 7.53 -22.00
N GLN A 317 7.20 8.30 -22.77
CA GLN A 317 7.40 8.07 -24.21
C GLN A 317 8.12 6.75 -24.54
N GLU A 318 8.97 6.23 -23.66
CA GLU A 318 9.50 4.86 -23.77
C GLU A 318 8.41 3.81 -23.48
N PHE A 319 7.65 4.00 -22.40
CA PHE A 319 6.59 3.10 -21.97
C PHE A 319 5.44 2.98 -22.98
N ASP A 320 5.04 4.08 -23.61
CA ASP A 320 3.96 4.13 -24.60
C ASP A 320 4.28 3.35 -25.89
N LYS A 321 5.57 3.05 -26.13
CA LYS A 321 6.03 2.19 -27.25
C LYS A 321 5.99 0.70 -26.93
N MET A 322 5.75 0.32 -25.67
CA MET A 322 5.71 -1.08 -25.25
C MET A 322 4.39 -1.74 -25.67
N PRO A 323 4.39 -2.98 -26.23
CA PRO A 323 3.16 -3.67 -26.64
C PRO A 323 2.14 -3.74 -25.51
N SER A 324 0.87 -3.44 -25.76
CA SER A 324 -0.17 -3.33 -24.71
C SER A 324 -1.45 -4.09 -25.08
N GLY A 325 -2.17 -4.60 -24.07
CA GLY A 325 -3.33 -5.46 -24.27
C GLY A 325 -2.97 -6.89 -24.68
N LEU A 326 -3.96 -7.64 -25.17
CA LEU A 326 -3.78 -9.05 -25.54
C LEU A 326 -3.06 -9.18 -26.90
N GLN A 327 -1.79 -9.59 -26.87
CA GLN A 327 -0.94 -9.78 -28.05
C GLN A 327 -0.98 -11.22 -28.60
N HIS A 328 -1.42 -12.19 -27.79
CA HIS A 328 -1.45 -13.62 -28.12
C HIS A 328 -2.81 -14.25 -27.73
N PRO A 329 -3.16 -15.44 -28.27
CA PRO A 329 -4.40 -16.13 -27.96
C PRO A 329 -4.62 -16.41 -26.46
N THR A 330 -5.89 -16.38 -26.04
CA THR A 330 -6.34 -16.63 -24.67
C THR A 330 -7.60 -17.50 -24.64
N ILE A 331 -7.75 -18.43 -25.57
CA ILE A 331 -8.97 -19.23 -25.81
C ILE A 331 -9.40 -19.95 -24.53
N VAL A 332 -8.47 -20.60 -23.82
CA VAL A 332 -8.79 -21.35 -22.59
C VAL A 332 -9.19 -20.39 -21.47
N ALA A 333 -8.45 -19.30 -21.31
CA ALA A 333 -8.72 -18.28 -20.29
C ALA A 333 -10.07 -17.59 -20.50
N SER A 334 -10.43 -17.27 -21.74
CA SER A 334 -11.71 -16.66 -22.10
C SER A 334 -12.90 -17.60 -21.84
N GLY A 335 -12.73 -18.92 -22.01
CA GLY A 335 -13.77 -19.92 -21.69
C GLY A 335 -13.97 -20.12 -20.18
N ALA A 336 -12.91 -20.02 -19.40
CA ALA A 336 -12.91 -20.21 -17.94
C ALA A 336 -13.38 -18.96 -17.16
N ILE A 337 -14.54 -18.38 -17.52
CA ILE A 337 -15.03 -17.07 -17.06
C ILE A 337 -14.97 -16.90 -15.53
N GLY A 338 -15.37 -17.91 -14.75
CA GLY A 338 -15.37 -17.88 -13.29
C GLY A 338 -14.00 -18.01 -12.60
N LYS A 339 -12.92 -18.27 -13.35
CA LYS A 339 -11.56 -18.47 -12.82
C LYS A 339 -10.66 -17.23 -12.92
N ASN A 340 -11.13 -16.15 -13.55
CA ASN A 340 -10.36 -14.92 -13.77
C ASN A 340 -10.83 -13.78 -12.85
N ARG A 341 -9.90 -13.11 -12.16
CA ARG A 341 -10.21 -11.92 -11.34
C ARG A 341 -10.58 -10.68 -12.17
N TYR A 342 -10.05 -10.57 -13.39
CA TYR A 342 -10.28 -9.43 -14.29
C TYR A 342 -10.48 -9.93 -15.74
N LYS A 343 -11.35 -9.24 -16.50
CA LYS A 343 -11.78 -9.62 -17.85
C LYS A 343 -10.75 -9.28 -18.96
N ASP A 344 -9.73 -8.50 -18.60
CA ASP A 344 -8.68 -7.96 -19.48
C ASP A 344 -7.27 -8.49 -19.13
N MET A 345 -7.16 -9.35 -18.10
CA MET A 345 -5.89 -9.87 -17.57
C MET A 345 -5.82 -11.39 -17.69
N TYR A 346 -5.98 -11.91 -18.90
CA TYR A 346 -5.97 -13.34 -19.20
C TYR A 346 -4.56 -13.90 -19.37
N ALA A 347 -4.38 -15.17 -19.01
CA ALA A 347 -3.18 -15.93 -19.35
C ALA A 347 -3.17 -16.28 -20.85
N TYR A 348 -2.03 -16.11 -21.52
CA TYR A 348 -1.88 -16.52 -22.91
C TYR A 348 -1.78 -18.05 -23.03
N ASP A 349 -2.41 -18.63 -24.04
CA ASP A 349 -2.52 -20.09 -24.18
C ASP A 349 -1.15 -20.79 -24.31
N HIS A 350 -0.15 -20.12 -24.89
CA HIS A 350 1.19 -20.67 -25.14
C HIS A 350 2.09 -20.70 -23.89
N SER A 351 1.80 -19.85 -22.89
CA SER A 351 2.64 -19.65 -21.69
C SER A 351 1.92 -20.02 -20.39
N ARG A 352 0.59 -20.24 -20.43
CA ARG A 352 -0.21 -20.54 -19.23
C ARG A 352 0.35 -21.75 -18.48
N VAL A 353 0.20 -21.74 -17.16
CA VAL A 353 0.38 -22.95 -16.36
C VAL A 353 -0.79 -23.89 -16.65
N ILE A 354 -0.48 -25.15 -16.95
CA ILE A 354 -1.46 -26.20 -17.23
C ILE A 354 -1.46 -27.14 -16.02
N LEU A 355 -2.59 -27.24 -15.33
CA LEU A 355 -2.78 -28.18 -14.23
C LEU A 355 -3.20 -29.54 -14.76
N ARG A 356 -3.00 -30.61 -13.99
CA ARG A 356 -3.55 -31.93 -14.31
C ARG A 356 -5.07 -31.83 -14.43
N LYS A 357 -5.63 -32.36 -15.52
CA LYS A 357 -7.07 -32.36 -15.76
C LYS A 357 -7.76 -33.30 -14.77
N ILE A 358 -8.77 -32.80 -14.07
CA ILE A 358 -9.66 -33.60 -13.22
C ILE A 358 -10.78 -34.14 -14.12
N ALA A 359 -11.13 -35.41 -13.95
CA ALA A 359 -12.23 -36.02 -14.70
C ALA A 359 -13.55 -35.29 -14.41
N ASP A 360 -14.39 -35.15 -15.42
CA ASP A 360 -15.73 -34.55 -15.35
C ASP A 360 -15.80 -33.08 -14.86
N GLU A 361 -14.66 -32.42 -14.62
CA GLU A 361 -14.57 -30.99 -14.30
C GLU A 361 -14.05 -30.16 -15.50
N PRO A 362 -14.91 -29.37 -16.17
CA PRO A 362 -14.49 -28.46 -17.24
C PRO A 362 -13.51 -27.39 -16.74
N TYR A 363 -12.48 -27.08 -17.54
CA TYR A 363 -11.43 -26.12 -17.21
C TYR A 363 -10.68 -26.40 -15.88
N SER A 364 -10.66 -27.65 -15.43
CA SER A 364 -9.83 -28.10 -14.29
C SER A 364 -8.33 -28.04 -14.59
N ASP A 365 -7.92 -27.98 -15.87
CA ASP A 365 -6.53 -27.74 -16.26
C ASP A 365 -6.14 -26.24 -16.26
N TYR A 366 -7.10 -25.33 -16.03
CA TYR A 366 -6.88 -23.89 -16.10
C TYR A 366 -6.73 -23.23 -14.74
N ILE A 367 -5.67 -22.43 -14.63
CA ILE A 367 -5.49 -21.38 -13.62
C ILE A 367 -4.94 -20.13 -14.33
N ASN A 368 -5.33 -18.93 -13.88
CA ASN A 368 -4.80 -17.68 -14.44
C ASN A 368 -3.39 -17.38 -13.89
N ALA A 369 -2.42 -18.09 -14.47
CA ALA A 369 -1.00 -17.89 -14.27
C ALA A 369 -0.23 -18.23 -15.56
N CYS A 370 0.90 -17.57 -15.80
CA CYS A 370 1.82 -17.89 -16.89
C CYS A 370 3.19 -18.27 -16.32
N HIS A 371 3.87 -19.21 -16.97
CA HIS A 371 5.32 -19.31 -16.83
C HIS A 371 5.97 -18.06 -17.42
N VAL A 372 7.03 -17.60 -16.78
CA VAL A 372 7.82 -16.44 -17.22
C VAL A 372 9.31 -16.75 -17.08
N ASP A 373 10.10 -16.40 -18.09
CA ASP A 373 11.53 -16.67 -18.14
C ASP A 373 12.36 -15.69 -17.30
N GLY A 374 13.49 -16.19 -16.81
CA GLY A 374 14.61 -15.40 -16.30
C GLY A 374 15.52 -14.88 -17.42
N PHE A 375 16.62 -14.22 -17.06
CA PHE A 375 17.61 -13.79 -18.06
C PHE A 375 18.34 -14.98 -18.73
N THR A 376 18.65 -16.04 -17.96
CA THR A 376 19.37 -17.24 -18.43
C THR A 376 18.63 -18.55 -18.14
N GLU A 377 17.44 -18.51 -17.55
CA GLU A 377 16.70 -19.68 -17.08
C GLU A 377 15.26 -19.62 -17.57
N GLU A 378 14.88 -20.50 -18.49
CA GLU A 378 13.50 -20.65 -18.94
C GLU A 378 12.57 -21.03 -17.78
N LYS A 379 11.36 -20.47 -17.77
CA LYS A 379 10.30 -20.72 -16.78
C LYS A 379 10.71 -20.53 -15.32
N LYS A 380 11.72 -19.68 -15.05
CA LYS A 380 12.22 -19.33 -13.71
C LYS A 380 11.12 -18.82 -12.76
N TYR A 381 10.06 -18.22 -13.31
CA TYR A 381 8.94 -17.69 -12.52
C TYR A 381 7.59 -18.25 -13.00
N ILE A 382 6.61 -18.18 -12.11
CA ILE A 382 5.18 -18.27 -12.42
C ILE A 382 4.53 -16.95 -12.01
N ALA A 383 4.05 -16.18 -13.00
CA ALA A 383 3.32 -14.93 -12.75
C ALA A 383 1.82 -15.23 -12.66
N SER A 384 1.26 -15.15 -11.45
CA SER A 384 -0.13 -15.55 -11.14
C SER A 384 -1.00 -14.36 -10.71
N GLN A 385 -2.30 -14.43 -10.96
CA GLN A 385 -3.28 -13.59 -10.24
C GLN A 385 -3.29 -13.96 -8.74
N GLY A 386 -3.75 -13.04 -7.88
CA GLY A 386 -4.00 -13.29 -6.47
C GLY A 386 -5.28 -14.11 -6.28
N PRO A 387 -5.25 -15.23 -5.51
CA PRO A 387 -6.38 -16.14 -5.36
C PRO A 387 -7.72 -15.48 -5.06
N VAL A 388 -8.77 -15.99 -5.73
CA VAL A 388 -10.20 -15.71 -5.51
C VAL A 388 -10.86 -17.02 -5.03
N ASN A 389 -12.09 -16.96 -4.50
CA ASN A 389 -12.88 -18.17 -4.29
C ASN A 389 -13.57 -18.56 -5.61
N PRO A 390 -13.68 -19.86 -5.95
CA PRO A 390 -13.17 -21.04 -5.23
C PRO A 390 -11.70 -21.41 -5.55
N MET A 391 -10.98 -20.60 -6.33
CA MET A 391 -9.62 -20.87 -6.87
C MET A 391 -8.48 -21.09 -5.86
N VAL A 392 -8.72 -21.07 -4.55
CA VAL A 392 -7.68 -21.33 -3.54
C VAL A 392 -7.16 -22.77 -3.61
N GLY A 393 -8.03 -23.74 -3.91
CA GLY A 393 -7.63 -25.14 -4.14
C GLY A 393 -6.75 -25.30 -5.38
N ASP A 394 -7.15 -24.70 -6.51
CA ASP A 394 -6.35 -24.70 -7.74
C ASP A 394 -4.99 -23.99 -7.57
N PHE A 395 -4.93 -22.93 -6.76
CA PHE A 395 -3.67 -22.25 -6.44
C PHE A 395 -2.69 -23.16 -5.68
N TRP A 396 -3.18 -23.89 -4.66
CA TRP A 396 -2.32 -24.84 -3.94
C TRP A 396 -1.97 -26.07 -4.76
N ARG A 397 -2.86 -26.53 -5.64
CA ARG A 397 -2.58 -27.57 -6.62
C ARG A 397 -1.51 -27.14 -7.63
N MET A 398 -1.54 -25.89 -8.10
CA MET A 398 -0.47 -25.30 -8.89
C MET A 398 0.87 -25.30 -8.14
N VAL A 399 0.88 -24.85 -6.88
CA VAL A 399 2.10 -24.87 -6.04
C VAL A 399 2.66 -26.29 -5.90
N TRP A 400 1.78 -27.28 -5.69
CA TRP A 400 2.16 -28.68 -5.57
C TRP A 400 2.73 -29.24 -6.88
N GLU A 401 1.96 -29.18 -7.97
CA GLU A 401 2.28 -29.78 -9.28
C GLU A 401 3.52 -29.13 -9.93
N GLN A 402 3.76 -27.83 -9.72
CA GLN A 402 4.88 -27.08 -10.31
C GLN A 402 6.14 -27.05 -9.42
N ASP A 403 6.21 -27.91 -8.39
CA ASP A 403 7.30 -27.99 -7.41
C ASP A 403 7.71 -26.64 -6.75
N VAL A 404 6.75 -25.72 -6.60
CA VAL A 404 6.98 -24.40 -6.00
C VAL A 404 7.29 -24.55 -4.52
N HIS A 405 8.39 -23.91 -4.10
CA HIS A 405 8.83 -23.80 -2.70
C HIS A 405 8.91 -22.35 -2.20
N ILE A 406 8.87 -21.36 -3.11
CA ILE A 406 8.97 -19.93 -2.81
C ILE A 406 7.78 -19.22 -3.46
N ILE A 407 6.98 -18.54 -2.63
CA ILE A 407 5.88 -17.67 -3.07
C ILE A 407 6.24 -16.22 -2.74
N VAL A 408 6.24 -15.35 -3.74
CA VAL A 408 6.46 -13.91 -3.61
C VAL A 408 5.12 -13.19 -3.80
N MET A 409 4.57 -12.68 -2.71
CA MET A 409 3.36 -11.87 -2.69
C MET A 409 3.76 -10.40 -2.64
N VAL A 410 3.33 -9.60 -3.63
CA VAL A 410 3.59 -8.15 -3.68
C VAL A 410 2.27 -7.37 -3.67
N THR A 411 1.41 -7.67 -2.72
CA THR A 411 0.10 -7.01 -2.52
C THR A 411 -0.40 -7.22 -1.11
N ASN A 412 -1.13 -6.25 -0.56
CA ASN A 412 -1.94 -6.51 0.62
C ASN A 412 -3.23 -7.26 0.24
N LEU A 413 -3.93 -7.81 1.23
CA LEU A 413 -5.22 -8.47 1.03
C LEU A 413 -6.31 -7.48 0.61
N VAL A 414 -6.33 -6.31 1.25
CA VAL A 414 -7.27 -5.21 1.01
C VAL A 414 -6.49 -3.90 0.90
N GLU A 415 -6.80 -3.10 -0.10
CA GLU A 415 -6.21 -1.77 -0.35
C GLU A 415 -7.33 -0.82 -0.76
N GLU A 416 -7.42 0.37 -0.16
CA GLU A 416 -8.52 1.34 -0.40
C GLU A 416 -9.92 0.71 -0.25
N GLY A 417 -10.09 -0.19 0.73
CA GLY A 417 -11.33 -0.95 0.96
C GLY A 417 -11.63 -2.05 -0.08
N LYS A 418 -10.82 -2.20 -1.13
CA LYS A 418 -11.02 -3.17 -2.22
C LYS A 418 -10.17 -4.42 -1.99
N MET A 419 -10.80 -5.59 -2.09
CA MET A 419 -10.09 -6.87 -2.00
C MET A 419 -9.18 -7.10 -3.21
N LYS A 420 -7.88 -7.23 -2.96
CA LYS A 420 -6.84 -7.50 -3.97
C LYS A 420 -6.45 -8.98 -4.01
N CYS A 421 -6.49 -9.66 -2.86
CA CYS A 421 -6.12 -11.07 -2.73
C CYS A 421 -6.89 -11.69 -1.56
N LEU A 422 -7.29 -12.97 -1.64
CA LEU A 422 -7.72 -13.73 -0.47
C LEU A 422 -6.53 -14.20 0.36
N LYS A 423 -6.74 -14.40 1.67
CA LYS A 423 -5.81 -15.12 2.54
C LYS A 423 -5.88 -16.61 2.16
N TYR A 424 -4.76 -17.19 1.73
CA TYR A 424 -4.69 -18.58 1.27
C TYR A 424 -3.80 -19.49 2.14
N TRP A 425 -3.08 -18.93 3.11
CA TRP A 425 -2.04 -19.64 3.90
C TRP A 425 -2.51 -20.30 5.20
N GLY A 426 -3.82 -20.51 5.34
CA GLY A 426 -4.42 -21.14 6.52
C GLY A 426 -4.22 -20.35 7.82
N GLU A 427 -4.45 -21.02 8.94
CA GLU A 427 -4.07 -20.59 10.28
C GLU A 427 -2.98 -21.52 10.85
N ARG A 428 -2.65 -21.37 12.14
CA ARG A 428 -1.79 -22.32 12.87
C ARG A 428 -2.45 -23.71 13.05
N THR A 429 -3.76 -23.82 12.80
CA THR A 429 -4.49 -25.08 12.65
C THR A 429 -4.61 -25.45 11.17
N PRO A 430 -4.63 -26.76 10.82
CA PRO A 430 -4.71 -27.19 9.42
C PRO A 430 -6.02 -26.75 8.76
N THR A 431 -5.93 -26.10 7.60
CA THR A 431 -7.07 -25.59 6.81
C THR A 431 -7.15 -26.32 5.48
N ILE A 432 -8.32 -26.86 5.13
CA ILE A 432 -8.51 -27.65 3.90
C ILE A 432 -8.81 -26.76 2.69
N HIS A 433 -8.05 -26.97 1.61
CA HIS A 433 -8.17 -26.27 0.32
C HIS A 433 -8.01 -27.28 -0.84
N GLY A 434 -9.14 -27.78 -1.37
CA GLY A 434 -9.12 -28.89 -2.35
C GLY A 434 -8.52 -30.15 -1.71
N SER A 435 -7.64 -30.85 -2.42
CA SER A 435 -6.92 -32.04 -1.93
C SER A 435 -5.83 -31.75 -0.89
N PHE A 436 -5.58 -30.48 -0.54
CA PHE A 436 -4.48 -30.09 0.35
C PHE A 436 -4.97 -29.60 1.71
N SER A 437 -4.26 -30.01 2.75
CA SER A 437 -4.32 -29.41 4.07
C SER A 437 -3.14 -28.42 4.23
N VAL A 438 -3.45 -27.19 4.62
CA VAL A 438 -2.52 -26.05 4.64
C VAL A 438 -2.41 -25.50 6.06
N THR A 439 -1.19 -25.45 6.60
CA THR A 439 -0.91 -25.04 7.98
C THR A 439 0.20 -23.99 8.04
N LEU A 440 -0.03 -22.88 8.73
CA LEU A 440 1.01 -21.90 9.03
C LEU A 440 1.87 -22.40 10.19
N LEU A 441 3.16 -22.66 9.94
CA LEU A 441 4.10 -23.09 10.97
C LEU A 441 4.71 -21.89 11.72
N GLU A 442 5.17 -20.90 10.95
CA GLU A 442 5.92 -19.75 11.45
C GLU A 442 5.61 -18.51 10.62
N ASP A 443 5.57 -17.35 11.25
CA ASP A 443 5.56 -16.04 10.61
C ASP A 443 6.53 -15.07 11.32
N ARG A 444 7.23 -14.26 10.53
CA ARG A 444 8.15 -13.21 10.98
C ARG A 444 7.81 -11.91 10.29
N GLU A 445 7.44 -10.90 11.08
CA GLU A 445 7.06 -9.58 10.58
C GLU A 445 8.25 -8.61 10.63
N TYR A 446 8.40 -7.85 9.55
CA TYR A 446 9.37 -6.79 9.35
C TYR A 446 8.62 -5.53 8.88
N SER A 447 9.25 -4.36 8.98
CA SER A 447 8.61 -3.07 8.66
C SER A 447 7.99 -2.96 7.26
N TYR A 448 8.45 -3.77 6.31
CA TYR A 448 8.06 -3.70 4.88
C TYR A 448 7.57 -5.02 4.30
N TYR A 449 7.69 -6.12 5.06
CA TYR A 449 7.33 -7.45 4.58
C TYR A 449 7.11 -8.45 5.71
N THR A 450 6.36 -9.51 5.43
CA THR A 450 6.25 -10.70 6.30
C THR A 450 6.86 -11.90 5.59
N ILE A 451 7.60 -12.75 6.32
CA ILE A 451 8.01 -14.08 5.85
C ILE A 451 7.19 -15.12 6.60
N ARG A 452 6.61 -16.09 5.88
CA ARG A 452 5.80 -17.18 6.44
C ARG A 452 6.31 -18.54 5.97
N THR A 453 6.38 -19.49 6.89
CA THR A 453 6.69 -20.89 6.63
C THR A 453 5.40 -21.70 6.67
N ILE A 454 4.96 -22.23 5.54
CA ILE A 454 3.66 -22.89 5.35
C ILE A 454 3.91 -24.37 5.05
N ARG A 455 3.18 -25.28 5.71
CA ARG A 455 3.15 -26.70 5.37
C ARG A 455 1.93 -27.00 4.50
N LEU A 456 2.17 -27.67 3.38
CA LEU A 456 1.15 -28.36 2.59
C LEU A 456 1.23 -29.85 2.90
N HIS A 457 0.08 -30.51 2.96
CA HIS A 457 -0.06 -31.94 3.16
C HIS A 457 -1.15 -32.46 2.21
N GLU A 458 -0.86 -33.54 1.49
CA GLU A 458 -1.79 -34.15 0.52
C GLU A 458 -2.73 -35.12 1.27
N GLN A 459 -4.04 -34.89 1.22
CA GLN A 459 -5.01 -35.64 2.04
C GLN A 459 -5.01 -37.15 1.73
N ASP A 460 -4.88 -37.51 0.46
CA ASP A 460 -4.89 -38.90 -0.01
C ASP A 460 -3.56 -39.64 0.23
N ASN A 461 -2.52 -38.93 0.69
CA ASN A 461 -1.19 -39.50 0.91
C ASN A 461 -0.53 -38.92 2.18
N PRO A 462 -0.68 -39.58 3.35
CA PRO A 462 -0.22 -39.03 4.62
C PRO A 462 1.30 -38.78 4.68
N ASN A 463 2.10 -39.42 3.82
CA ASN A 463 3.54 -39.25 3.74
C ASN A 463 3.98 -38.08 2.82
N ALA A 464 3.07 -37.55 2.01
CA ALA A 464 3.34 -36.45 1.10
C ALA A 464 3.10 -35.10 1.79
N SER A 465 4.18 -34.49 2.26
CA SER A 465 4.17 -33.11 2.75
C SER A 465 5.28 -32.27 2.13
N ARG A 466 5.05 -30.96 2.01
CA ARG A 466 6.03 -29.98 1.54
C ARG A 466 5.96 -28.72 2.40
N THR A 467 7.10 -28.09 2.63
CA THR A 467 7.17 -26.75 3.21
C THR A 467 7.43 -25.72 2.11
N VAL A 468 6.66 -24.63 2.15
CA VAL A 468 6.71 -23.52 1.19
C VAL A 468 6.91 -22.23 1.99
N THR A 469 7.88 -21.43 1.57
CA THR A 469 8.13 -20.11 2.15
C THR A 469 7.41 -19.04 1.35
N GLN A 470 6.48 -18.33 1.98
CA GLN A 470 5.84 -17.13 1.41
C GLN A 470 6.57 -15.89 1.93
N LEU A 471 6.98 -15.00 1.04
CA LEU A 471 7.48 -13.67 1.35
C LEU A 471 6.46 -12.66 0.82
N ASN A 472 5.86 -11.86 1.70
CA ASN A 472 4.83 -10.88 1.36
C ASN A 472 5.35 -9.45 1.60
N TYR A 473 5.49 -8.65 0.55
CA TYR A 473 5.83 -7.22 0.64
C TYR A 473 4.58 -6.37 0.84
N THR A 474 4.48 -5.72 2.00
CA THR A 474 3.24 -5.14 2.54
C THR A 474 3.10 -3.63 2.31
N THR A 475 4.15 -2.96 1.82
CA THR A 475 4.17 -1.48 1.67
C THR A 475 4.28 -1.03 0.21
N TRP A 476 3.67 -1.76 -0.71
CA TRP A 476 3.51 -1.30 -2.09
C TRP A 476 2.16 -0.58 -2.23
N PRO A 477 2.13 0.74 -2.43
CA PRO A 477 0.88 1.49 -2.58
C PRO A 477 0.11 1.12 -3.86
N ASP A 478 -1.21 1.35 -3.91
CA ASP A 478 -2.02 1.06 -5.10
C ASP A 478 -1.68 2.02 -6.25
N LYS A 479 -1.74 1.50 -7.49
CA LYS A 479 -1.46 2.21 -8.76
C LYS A 479 -0.13 2.97 -8.86
N SER A 480 0.77 2.82 -7.89
CA SER A 480 2.01 3.59 -7.75
C SER A 480 3.20 2.67 -7.41
N VAL A 481 4.28 3.23 -6.88
CA VAL A 481 5.54 2.52 -6.56
C VAL A 481 5.92 2.78 -5.10
N PRO A 482 6.66 1.87 -4.43
CA PRO A 482 7.11 2.10 -3.07
C PRO A 482 8.05 3.31 -3.02
N THR A 483 7.85 4.21 -2.09
CA THR A 483 8.63 5.46 -2.02
C THR A 483 10.08 5.19 -1.59
N SER A 484 10.27 4.19 -0.71
CA SER A 484 11.55 3.53 -0.48
C SER A 484 11.82 2.43 -1.51
N SER A 485 12.84 2.64 -2.36
CA SER A 485 13.40 1.60 -3.24
C SER A 485 14.25 0.59 -2.46
N THR A 486 14.98 1.06 -1.44
CA THR A 486 15.83 0.22 -0.59
C THR A 486 15.04 -0.91 0.07
N SER A 487 13.82 -0.66 0.55
CA SER A 487 12.98 -1.70 1.17
C SER A 487 12.52 -2.78 0.18
N LEU A 488 12.24 -2.43 -1.09
CA LEU A 488 11.89 -3.44 -2.10
C LEU A 488 13.12 -4.23 -2.56
N VAL A 489 14.28 -3.57 -2.70
CA VAL A 489 15.54 -4.26 -3.00
C VAL A 489 15.95 -5.18 -1.85
N ASP A 490 15.73 -4.78 -0.60
CA ASP A 490 16.05 -5.61 0.56
C ASP A 490 15.10 -6.81 0.70
N PHE A 491 13.82 -6.64 0.41
CA PHE A 491 12.88 -7.74 0.24
C PHE A 491 13.31 -8.71 -0.88
N TRP A 492 13.71 -8.18 -2.05
CA TRP A 492 14.23 -8.97 -3.16
C TRP A 492 15.50 -9.75 -2.80
N ARG A 493 16.44 -9.14 -2.04
CA ARG A 493 17.61 -9.85 -1.48
C ARG A 493 17.17 -11.01 -0.59
N LYS A 494 16.20 -10.80 0.32
CA LYS A 494 15.65 -11.88 1.16
C LYS A 494 14.97 -12.99 0.35
N VAL A 495 14.33 -12.69 -0.79
CA VAL A 495 13.83 -13.71 -1.73
C VAL A 495 14.99 -14.50 -2.36
N ARG A 496 16.06 -13.83 -2.83
CA ARG A 496 17.25 -14.50 -3.41
C ARG A 496 18.05 -15.35 -2.42
N CYS A 497 18.03 -15.01 -1.13
CA CYS A 497 18.66 -15.83 -0.09
C CYS A 497 17.86 -17.11 0.26
N GLN A 498 16.64 -17.29 -0.25
CA GLN A 498 15.87 -18.52 0.00
C GLN A 498 16.46 -19.71 -0.76
N LYS A 499 16.55 -20.87 -0.08
CA LYS A 499 17.04 -22.10 -0.70
C LYS A 499 16.07 -22.58 -1.78
N ARG A 500 16.57 -22.71 -3.02
CA ARG A 500 15.85 -23.18 -4.21
C ARG A 500 16.69 -24.24 -4.93
N LYS A 501 16.09 -25.35 -5.36
CA LYS A 501 16.76 -26.30 -6.26
C LYS A 501 16.74 -25.75 -7.70
N ALA A 502 17.66 -26.22 -8.54
CA ALA A 502 17.64 -25.86 -9.96
C ALA A 502 16.28 -26.18 -10.61
N LYS A 503 15.78 -25.29 -11.47
CA LYS A 503 14.50 -25.39 -12.19
C LYS A 503 13.20 -25.34 -11.35
N GLN A 504 13.26 -25.12 -10.03
CA GLN A 504 12.05 -24.85 -9.24
C GLN A 504 11.59 -23.40 -9.46
N PRO A 505 10.37 -23.11 -9.96
CA PRO A 505 9.95 -21.75 -10.22
C PRO A 505 9.64 -20.97 -8.94
N TRP A 506 9.87 -19.65 -8.97
CA TRP A 506 9.25 -18.73 -7.99
C TRP A 506 7.84 -18.37 -8.44
N LEU A 507 6.84 -18.58 -7.58
CA LEU A 507 5.49 -18.09 -7.84
C LEU A 507 5.41 -16.62 -7.38
N VAL A 508 5.29 -15.69 -8.30
CA VAL A 508 5.16 -14.25 -8.01
C VAL A 508 3.72 -13.79 -8.31
N HIS A 509 3.04 -13.17 -7.35
CA HIS A 509 1.67 -12.69 -7.54
C HIS A 509 1.38 -11.34 -6.87
N CYS A 510 0.39 -10.64 -7.41
CA CYS A 510 -0.22 -9.46 -6.80
C CYS A 510 -1.75 -9.65 -6.82
N SER A 511 -2.53 -8.63 -7.24
CA SER A 511 -3.95 -8.79 -7.57
C SER A 511 -4.15 -9.44 -8.95
N ALA A 512 -3.75 -8.76 -10.03
CA ALA A 512 -3.88 -9.26 -11.41
C ALA A 512 -2.70 -10.15 -11.87
N GLY A 513 -1.57 -10.10 -11.16
CA GLY A 513 -0.35 -10.81 -11.56
C GLY A 513 0.41 -10.16 -12.71
N VAL A 514 0.28 -8.85 -12.93
CA VAL A 514 0.91 -8.15 -14.08
C VAL A 514 1.73 -6.92 -13.70
N GLY A 515 1.17 -5.96 -12.95
CA GLY A 515 1.85 -4.70 -12.61
C GLY A 515 3.03 -4.90 -11.65
N ARG A 516 2.74 -4.94 -10.35
CA ARG A 516 3.76 -5.18 -9.30
C ARG A 516 4.53 -6.49 -9.50
N THR A 517 3.83 -7.55 -9.92
CA THR A 517 4.44 -8.85 -10.29
C THR A 517 5.46 -8.71 -11.42
N GLY A 518 5.10 -8.02 -12.51
CA GLY A 518 6.02 -7.77 -13.61
C GLY A 518 7.17 -6.86 -13.23
N THR A 519 6.95 -5.88 -12.35
CA THR A 519 8.04 -5.04 -11.81
C THR A 519 9.02 -5.85 -10.95
N PHE A 520 8.52 -6.75 -10.09
CA PHE A 520 9.37 -7.63 -9.27
C PHE A 520 10.14 -8.66 -10.12
N ILE A 521 9.51 -9.23 -11.14
CA ILE A 521 10.19 -10.15 -12.06
C ILE A 521 11.24 -9.38 -12.89
N ALA A 522 10.88 -8.21 -13.44
CA ALA A 522 11.80 -7.40 -14.23
C ALA A 522 13.04 -6.98 -13.44
N MET A 523 12.93 -6.56 -12.17
CA MET A 523 14.12 -6.22 -11.38
C MET A 523 15.07 -7.42 -11.20
N ASP A 524 14.56 -8.63 -11.00
CA ASP A 524 15.39 -9.83 -10.86
C ASP A 524 16.05 -10.25 -12.19
N VAL A 525 15.34 -10.12 -13.31
CA VAL A 525 15.87 -10.34 -14.68
C VAL A 525 16.95 -9.31 -15.01
N LEU A 526 16.72 -8.03 -14.72
CA LEU A 526 17.65 -6.93 -14.98
C LEU A 526 18.92 -7.04 -14.12
N TYR A 527 18.82 -7.53 -12.88
CA TYR A 527 19.98 -7.84 -12.07
C TYR A 527 20.83 -8.96 -12.69
N ASP A 528 20.21 -10.07 -13.08
CA ASP A 528 20.92 -11.19 -13.72
C ASP A 528 21.53 -10.76 -15.07
N GLN A 529 20.84 -9.92 -15.86
CA GLN A 529 21.37 -9.29 -17.08
C GLN A 529 22.62 -8.46 -16.77
N GLY A 530 22.51 -7.45 -15.90
CA GLY A 530 23.60 -6.53 -15.61
C GLY A 530 24.82 -7.20 -15.00
N LYS A 531 24.65 -8.25 -14.18
CA LYS A 531 25.75 -9.08 -13.68
C LYS A 531 26.40 -9.96 -14.75
N SER A 532 25.64 -10.38 -15.76
CA SER A 532 26.14 -11.30 -16.82
C SER A 532 26.77 -10.58 -18.01
N THR A 533 26.28 -9.38 -18.37
CA THR A 533 26.69 -8.66 -19.59
C THR A 533 27.33 -7.30 -19.34
N GLY A 534 27.27 -6.76 -18.12
CA GLY A 534 27.69 -5.39 -17.81
C GLY A 534 26.77 -4.31 -18.41
N THR A 535 25.62 -4.69 -18.95
CA THR A 535 24.67 -3.79 -19.64
C THR A 535 23.22 -4.06 -19.23
N ILE A 536 22.36 -3.07 -19.43
CA ILE A 536 20.95 -3.07 -19.05
C ILE A 536 20.07 -2.65 -20.23
N ASP A 537 18.98 -3.39 -20.47
CA ASP A 537 17.96 -3.06 -21.46
C ASP A 537 16.55 -3.25 -20.85
N ILE A 538 16.06 -2.20 -20.19
CA ILE A 538 14.73 -2.18 -19.57
C ILE A 538 13.59 -2.29 -20.61
N PRO A 539 13.61 -1.54 -21.75
CA PRO A 539 12.61 -1.72 -22.80
C PRO A 539 12.50 -3.16 -23.32
N GLN A 540 13.62 -3.82 -23.62
CA GLN A 540 13.60 -5.19 -24.15
C GLN A 540 13.18 -6.19 -23.07
N CYS A 541 13.62 -6.01 -21.81
CA CYS A 541 13.16 -6.81 -20.70
C CYS A 541 11.63 -6.76 -20.55
N VAL A 542 11.04 -5.57 -20.55
CA VAL A 542 9.58 -5.40 -20.41
C VAL A 542 8.85 -5.96 -21.63
N THR A 543 9.38 -5.76 -22.85
CA THR A 543 8.83 -6.34 -24.09
C THR A 543 8.80 -7.87 -24.03
N ASN A 544 9.89 -8.51 -23.58
CA ASN A 544 9.97 -9.96 -23.41
C ASN A 544 8.93 -10.46 -22.40
N LEU A 545 8.82 -9.82 -21.22
CA LEU A 545 7.83 -10.18 -20.22
C LEU A 545 6.39 -10.04 -20.75
N ARG A 546 6.11 -9.01 -21.57
CA ARG A 546 4.79 -8.78 -22.18
C ARG A 546 4.42 -9.77 -23.28
N SER A 547 5.39 -10.43 -23.93
CA SER A 547 5.11 -11.54 -24.84
C SER A 547 4.58 -12.78 -24.09
N GLN A 548 5.06 -13.00 -22.85
CA GLN A 548 4.72 -14.19 -22.06
C GLN A 548 3.49 -13.98 -21.17
N ARG A 549 3.21 -12.76 -20.71
CA ARG A 549 1.97 -12.43 -19.99
C ARG A 549 1.54 -10.99 -20.27
N VAL A 550 0.24 -10.78 -20.48
CA VAL A 550 -0.35 -9.47 -20.78
C VAL A 550 0.06 -8.38 -19.79
N ASN A 551 0.37 -7.17 -20.31
CA ASN A 551 0.56 -5.93 -19.53
C ASN A 551 1.53 -6.02 -18.34
N MET A 552 2.52 -6.92 -18.38
CA MET A 552 3.62 -6.98 -17.41
C MET A 552 4.31 -5.61 -17.31
N VAL A 553 4.51 -5.13 -16.07
CA VAL A 553 4.85 -3.72 -15.77
C VAL A 553 3.77 -2.77 -16.31
N GLN A 554 2.78 -2.46 -15.48
CA GLN A 554 1.48 -1.95 -15.94
C GLN A 554 1.41 -0.42 -16.06
N THR A 555 2.32 0.33 -15.41
CA THR A 555 2.31 1.80 -15.44
C THR A 555 3.67 2.38 -15.77
N ALA A 556 3.71 3.57 -16.39
CA ALA A 556 4.95 4.30 -16.64
C ALA A 556 5.74 4.61 -15.36
N SER A 557 5.06 4.83 -14.23
CA SER A 557 5.70 4.97 -12.92
C SER A 557 6.45 3.69 -12.50
N GLN A 558 5.85 2.51 -12.69
CA GLN A 558 6.52 1.22 -12.45
C GLN A 558 7.70 1.00 -13.39
N TYR A 559 7.56 1.37 -14.66
CA TYR A 559 8.62 1.29 -15.66
C TYR A 559 9.81 2.21 -15.34
N ARG A 560 9.56 3.51 -15.07
CA ARG A 560 10.56 4.48 -14.59
C ARG A 560 11.28 3.96 -13.34
N TYR A 561 10.55 3.34 -12.42
CA TYR A 561 11.10 2.84 -11.16
C TYR A 561 12.07 1.67 -11.33
N LEU A 562 11.98 0.88 -12.43
CA LEU A 562 12.98 -0.15 -12.74
C LEU A 562 14.39 0.45 -12.90
N TYR A 563 14.54 1.67 -13.41
CA TYR A 563 15.83 2.35 -13.48
C TYR A 563 16.40 2.62 -12.07
N LYS A 564 15.57 3.09 -11.12
CA LYS A 564 15.97 3.32 -9.71
C LYS A 564 16.32 2.01 -8.99
N LEU A 565 15.53 0.95 -9.20
CA LEU A 565 15.81 -0.38 -8.64
C LEU A 565 17.11 -0.97 -9.19
N THR A 566 17.31 -0.91 -10.51
CA THR A 566 18.49 -1.50 -11.17
C THR A 566 19.78 -0.82 -10.72
N LEU A 567 19.75 0.50 -10.54
CA LEU A 567 20.84 1.27 -9.93
C LEU A 567 21.17 0.78 -8.51
N GLU A 568 20.15 0.62 -7.66
CA GLU A 568 20.33 0.22 -6.25
C GLU A 568 20.70 -1.27 -6.06
N MET A 569 20.45 -2.12 -7.05
CA MET A 569 20.87 -3.52 -7.06
C MET A 569 22.29 -3.73 -7.59
N LEU A 570 22.74 -2.94 -8.58
CA LEU A 570 23.96 -3.21 -9.34
C LEU A 570 25.12 -2.25 -9.04
N VAL A 571 24.83 -0.98 -8.74
CA VAL A 571 25.84 0.08 -8.62
C VAL A 571 26.04 0.52 -7.17
N LEU A 572 24.94 0.76 -6.43
CA LEU A 572 25.04 1.28 -5.07
C LEU A 572 25.62 0.22 -4.11
N PRO A 573 26.42 0.62 -3.10
CA PRO A 573 27.05 -0.30 -2.16
C PRO A 573 26.02 -1.22 -1.50
N SER A 574 26.26 -2.52 -1.56
CA SER A 574 25.29 -3.52 -1.09
C SER A 574 25.88 -4.52 -0.10
N GLU A 575 27.17 -4.40 0.19
CA GLU A 575 27.89 -5.26 1.13
C GLU A 575 27.19 -5.27 2.49
N SER A 576 26.73 -6.46 2.90
CA SER A 576 26.49 -6.75 4.30
C SER A 576 27.83 -7.02 4.96
N VAL A 577 27.99 -6.49 6.16
CA VAL A 577 29.17 -6.69 6.98
C VAL A 577 28.75 -7.63 8.10
N THR A 578 29.44 -8.77 8.22
CA THR A 578 29.38 -9.56 9.45
C THR A 578 30.13 -8.83 10.56
N ALA A 579 29.91 -9.21 11.82
CA ALA A 579 30.61 -8.66 12.98
C ALA A 579 32.15 -8.49 12.79
N GLU A 580 32.73 -9.41 12.02
CA GLU A 580 34.18 -9.64 11.88
C GLU A 580 34.86 -8.75 10.82
N LEU A 581 34.10 -8.01 9.99
CA LEU A 581 34.62 -7.42 8.73
C LEU A 581 34.65 -5.87 8.66
N LEU A 582 34.41 -5.15 9.76
CA LEU A 582 34.44 -3.67 9.80
C LEU A 582 35.87 -3.08 9.83
N ALA A 583 36.60 -3.19 8.72
CA ALA A 583 37.91 -2.53 8.55
C ALA A 583 37.78 -1.03 8.26
N GLU A 584 38.56 -0.18 8.95
CA GLU A 584 38.41 1.30 8.89
C GLU A 584 38.49 1.88 7.47
N ALA A 585 39.36 1.33 6.61
CA ALA A 585 39.56 1.80 5.24
C ALA A 585 38.31 1.67 4.34
N GLY A 586 37.39 0.75 4.67
CA GLY A 586 36.12 0.61 3.93
C GLY A 586 35.10 1.71 4.28
N LEU A 587 35.15 2.25 5.50
CA LEU A 587 34.15 3.21 6.01
C LEU A 587 34.27 4.58 5.33
N GLU A 588 35.47 4.98 4.92
CA GLU A 588 35.72 6.31 4.36
C GLU A 588 35.19 6.42 2.93
N LYS A 589 35.42 5.40 2.10
CA LYS A 589 34.76 5.23 0.79
C LYS A 589 33.25 5.15 0.95
N MET A 590 32.77 4.34 1.90
CA MET A 590 31.34 4.18 2.21
C MET A 590 30.64 5.53 2.51
N TYR A 591 31.30 6.44 3.23
CA TYR A 591 30.77 7.78 3.47
C TYR A 591 30.76 8.65 2.20
N GLN A 592 31.82 8.58 1.38
CA GLN A 592 31.88 9.29 0.09
C GLN A 592 30.74 8.84 -0.84
N ASP A 593 30.53 7.54 -0.98
CA ASP A 593 29.44 6.96 -1.76
C ASP A 593 28.08 7.52 -1.28
N LEU A 594 27.78 7.41 0.03
CA LEU A 594 26.58 7.97 0.67
C LEU A 594 26.37 9.48 0.47
N CYS A 595 27.45 10.26 0.28
CA CYS A 595 27.37 11.69 -0.04
C CYS A 595 27.09 11.95 -1.52
N THR A 596 27.68 11.19 -2.45
CA THR A 596 27.37 11.31 -3.88
C THR A 596 25.93 10.85 -4.19
N GLU A 597 25.44 9.86 -3.44
CA GLU A 597 24.10 9.29 -3.52
C GLU A 597 22.97 10.28 -3.17
N GLU A 598 23.21 11.30 -2.34
CA GLU A 598 22.13 12.21 -1.88
C GLU A 598 21.39 12.88 -3.05
N SER A 599 22.09 13.11 -4.17
CA SER A 599 21.49 13.66 -5.40
C SER A 599 20.58 12.70 -6.17
N LEU A 600 20.73 11.38 -5.99
CA LEU A 600 19.92 10.31 -6.61
C LEU A 600 18.61 10.07 -5.84
N TYR A 601 18.58 10.49 -4.58
CA TYR A 601 17.41 10.47 -3.69
C TYR A 601 16.84 11.88 -3.47
N ALA A 602 17.03 12.78 -4.45
CA ALA A 602 16.29 14.04 -4.55
C ALA A 602 14.81 13.73 -4.86
N ASP A 603 14.06 13.40 -3.81
CA ASP A 603 12.72 12.80 -3.91
C ASP A 603 11.67 13.72 -4.55
N ASP A 604 10.58 13.11 -5.02
CA ASP A 604 9.28 13.75 -5.28
C ASP A 604 8.62 14.29 -3.96
N ASN A 605 9.36 14.34 -2.84
CA ASN A 605 8.91 14.75 -1.51
C ASN A 605 8.40 16.20 -1.52
N SER A 606 7.12 16.36 -1.23
CA SER A 606 6.52 17.66 -0.96
C SER A 606 6.91 18.17 0.43
N TYR A 607 7.20 19.47 0.54
CA TYR A 607 7.47 20.16 1.82
C TYR A 607 6.45 21.28 2.09
N LYS A 608 5.30 21.27 1.41
CA LYS A 608 4.31 22.35 1.39
C LYS A 608 3.81 22.70 2.79
N SER A 609 3.58 21.71 3.66
CA SER A 609 3.16 21.97 5.03
C SER A 609 4.27 22.64 5.84
N ALA A 610 5.52 22.23 5.66
CA ALA A 610 6.68 22.78 6.37
C ALA A 610 7.02 24.21 5.92
N THR A 611 6.75 24.54 4.65
CA THR A 611 7.03 25.85 4.04
C THR A 611 5.83 26.79 3.97
N SER A 612 4.67 26.46 4.55
CA SER A 612 3.53 27.39 4.61
C SER A 612 3.82 28.57 5.53
N ASP A 613 3.22 29.74 5.27
CA ASP A 613 3.48 30.95 6.07
C ASP A 613 3.15 30.76 7.57
N SER A 614 2.14 29.94 7.88
CA SER A 614 1.76 29.55 9.23
C SER A 614 2.76 28.61 9.95
N ASN A 615 3.63 27.93 9.20
CA ASN A 615 4.51 26.88 9.72
C ASN A 615 6.01 27.18 9.55
N LYS A 616 6.41 28.12 8.69
CA LYS A 616 7.82 28.55 8.50
C LYS A 616 8.53 28.80 9.84
N SER A 617 7.88 29.53 10.75
CA SER A 617 8.41 29.89 12.08
C SER A 617 8.48 28.70 13.06
N LYS A 618 7.84 27.56 12.77
CA LYS A 618 7.89 26.35 13.60
C LYS A 618 9.15 25.51 13.33
N ASN A 619 9.91 25.82 12.29
CA ASN A 619 11.17 25.14 11.96
C ASN A 619 12.36 25.87 12.60
N ARG A 620 13.26 25.14 13.26
CA ARG A 620 14.50 25.71 13.81
C ARG A 620 15.51 26.08 12.72
N SER A 621 15.52 25.33 11.63
CA SER A 621 16.27 25.63 10.40
C SER A 621 15.39 25.30 9.20
N MET A 622 15.48 26.13 8.15
CA MET A 622 14.81 25.87 6.88
C MET A 622 15.53 24.83 6.02
N ASP A 623 16.77 24.46 6.36
CA ASP A 623 17.53 23.39 5.71
C ASP A 623 17.10 21.99 6.21
N ILE A 624 16.32 21.94 7.30
CA ILE A 624 15.94 20.72 8.02
C ILE A 624 14.43 20.70 8.24
N LEU A 625 13.69 20.33 7.18
CA LEU A 625 12.23 20.26 7.17
C LEU A 625 11.71 18.83 7.29
N ALA A 626 10.47 18.67 7.76
CA ALA A 626 9.76 17.39 7.69
C ALA A 626 9.06 17.26 6.32
N PRO A 627 9.30 16.18 5.54
CA PRO A 627 8.53 15.88 4.34
C PRO A 627 7.05 15.66 4.64
N ASP A 628 6.16 16.07 3.75
CA ASP A 628 4.72 15.92 3.89
C ASP A 628 4.30 14.44 3.99
N GLU A 629 5.01 13.51 3.34
CA GLU A 629 4.71 12.07 3.36
C GLU A 629 5.02 11.40 4.71
N TYR A 630 6.01 11.91 5.45
CA TYR A 630 6.55 11.24 6.65
C TYR A 630 6.33 12.02 7.96
N ARG A 631 5.66 13.17 7.92
CA ARG A 631 5.35 13.94 9.13
C ARG A 631 4.19 13.34 9.93
N PRO A 632 4.18 13.45 11.27
CA PRO A 632 2.96 13.24 12.04
C PRO A 632 1.98 14.41 11.80
N TYR A 633 0.68 14.08 11.74
CA TYR A 633 -0.43 15.03 11.68
C TYR A 633 -1.00 15.28 13.08
N LEU A 634 -1.03 16.53 13.53
CA LEU A 634 -1.62 16.91 14.82
C LEU A 634 -3.06 17.45 14.65
N SER A 635 -3.90 17.36 15.68
CA SER A 635 -5.30 17.77 15.61
C SER A 635 -5.46 19.29 15.72
N SER A 636 -5.99 19.98 14.70
CA SER A 636 -6.13 21.46 14.67
C SER A 636 -7.16 22.05 15.65
N ASN A 637 -7.53 21.29 16.69
CA ASN A 637 -8.59 21.59 17.65
C ASN A 637 -8.10 22.45 18.84
N ILE A 638 -6.94 23.10 18.74
CA ILE A 638 -6.43 24.06 19.72
C ILE A 638 -6.19 25.40 18.99
N PRO A 639 -6.70 26.53 19.52
CA PRO A 639 -6.47 27.86 18.94
C PRO A 639 -4.99 28.13 18.67
N ASP A 640 -4.72 28.89 17.61
CA ASP A 640 -3.37 29.30 17.17
C ASP A 640 -2.38 28.16 16.86
N THR A 641 -2.87 26.91 16.80
CA THR A 641 -2.09 25.74 16.38
C THR A 641 -2.43 25.28 14.96
N THR A 642 -1.54 24.49 14.38
CA THR A 642 -1.73 23.84 13.07
C THR A 642 -1.62 22.33 13.23
N ASP A 643 -1.82 21.58 12.15
CA ASP A 643 -1.57 20.14 12.10
C ASP A 643 -0.09 19.76 11.98
N TYR A 644 0.81 20.76 11.92
CA TYR A 644 2.23 20.59 11.64
C TYR A 644 3.11 20.77 12.87
N ILE A 645 4.07 19.87 12.99
CA ILE A 645 5.29 19.99 13.81
C ILE A 645 6.48 19.48 12.99
N ASN A 646 7.67 20.05 13.19
CA ASN A 646 8.90 19.59 12.52
C ASN A 646 9.42 18.30 13.17
N ALA A 647 8.72 17.21 12.86
CA ALA A 647 9.01 15.86 13.28
C ALA A 647 8.77 14.88 12.12
N VAL A 648 9.42 13.72 12.15
CA VAL A 648 9.33 12.69 11.10
C VAL A 648 9.16 11.31 11.72
N VAL A 649 8.18 10.54 11.24
CA VAL A 649 7.95 9.15 11.63
C VAL A 649 9.00 8.26 10.97
N MET A 650 9.72 7.49 11.76
CA MET A 650 10.82 6.63 11.35
C MET A 650 10.54 5.16 11.66
N PRO A 651 10.99 4.24 10.79
CA PRO A 651 10.85 2.81 11.00
C PRO A 651 11.96 2.29 11.93
N SER A 652 11.74 1.10 12.50
CA SER A 652 12.83 0.19 12.83
C SER A 652 12.95 -0.91 11.78
N PHE A 653 13.69 -1.97 12.05
CA PHE A 653 13.72 -3.14 11.17
C PHE A 653 12.39 -3.92 11.21
N LYS A 654 11.77 -3.98 12.39
CA LYS A 654 10.53 -4.73 12.65
C LYS A 654 9.24 -3.89 12.54
N LEU A 655 9.25 -2.62 12.95
CA LEU A 655 8.04 -1.79 13.02
C LEU A 655 8.09 -0.53 12.12
N PRO A 656 7.10 -0.31 11.23
CA PRO A 656 7.14 0.74 10.19
C PRO A 656 7.07 2.19 10.72
N ALA A 657 6.65 2.35 11.98
CA ALA A 657 6.47 3.62 12.68
C ALA A 657 7.07 3.58 14.11
N ARG A 658 8.20 2.89 14.29
CA ARG A 658 8.82 2.67 15.60
C ARG A 658 9.20 3.95 16.35
N PHE A 659 9.67 4.96 15.62
CA PHE A 659 10.17 6.21 16.21
C PHE A 659 9.48 7.42 15.61
N ILE A 660 9.51 8.51 16.33
CA ILE A 660 9.33 9.85 15.79
C ILE A 660 10.58 10.63 16.15
N ILE A 661 11.31 11.16 15.16
CA ILE A 661 12.42 12.08 15.42
C ILE A 661 11.94 13.52 15.26
N THR A 662 12.30 14.39 16.21
CA THR A 662 11.89 15.80 16.20
C THR A 662 13.04 16.71 16.59
N GLN A 663 13.03 17.94 16.06
CA GLN A 663 13.79 19.01 16.69
C GLN A 663 13.29 19.19 18.13
N ALA A 664 14.17 19.59 19.04
CA ALA A 664 13.76 20.01 20.37
C ALA A 664 12.81 21.23 20.26
N PRO A 665 11.78 21.35 21.12
CA PRO A 665 10.74 22.35 20.96
C PRO A 665 11.29 23.78 20.98
N LEU A 666 10.70 24.63 20.14
CA LEU A 666 10.74 26.07 20.27
C LEU A 666 9.66 26.52 21.27
N GLU A 667 9.86 27.70 21.86
CA GLU A 667 8.98 28.32 22.86
C GLU A 667 7.51 28.33 22.43
N HIS A 668 7.22 28.78 21.20
CA HIS A 668 5.88 28.80 20.60
C HIS A 668 5.41 27.46 20.01
N THR A 669 6.24 26.42 20.00
CA THR A 669 5.89 25.07 19.52
C THR A 669 5.80 24.04 20.66
N PHE A 670 6.00 24.44 21.91
CA PHE A 670 5.95 23.52 23.05
C PHE A 670 4.56 22.86 23.21
N VAL A 671 3.49 23.60 22.91
CA VAL A 671 2.12 23.06 22.85
C VAL A 671 2.00 21.98 21.78
N ASP A 672 2.57 22.19 20.59
CA ASP A 672 2.59 21.21 19.50
C ASP A 672 3.39 19.95 19.87
N PHE A 673 4.49 20.10 20.60
CA PHE A 673 5.29 18.99 21.12
C PHE A 673 4.53 18.16 22.18
N CYS A 674 3.81 18.81 23.09
CA CYS A 674 2.95 18.12 24.05
C CYS A 674 1.73 17.45 23.38
N ARG A 675 1.15 18.07 22.35
CA ARG A 675 0.12 17.44 21.50
C ARG A 675 0.68 16.18 20.82
N LEU A 676 1.89 16.23 20.26
CA LEU A 676 2.55 15.07 19.66
C LEU A 676 2.69 13.90 20.66
N ILE A 677 3.07 14.18 21.91
CA ILE A 677 3.19 13.14 22.96
C ILE A 677 1.84 12.46 23.23
N ILE A 678 0.76 13.23 23.41
CA ILE A 678 -0.58 12.66 23.70
C ILE A 678 -1.17 12.00 22.46
N GLU A 679 -1.21 12.69 21.33
CA GLU A 679 -1.88 12.24 20.10
C GLU A 679 -1.14 11.11 19.36
N ARG A 680 0.05 10.71 19.84
CA ARG A 680 0.77 9.50 19.39
C ARG A 680 1.09 8.54 20.54
N GLU A 681 0.44 8.72 21.69
CA GLU A 681 0.54 7.84 22.86
C GLU A 681 1.98 7.52 23.28
N ILE A 682 2.87 8.52 23.16
CA ILE A 682 4.32 8.38 23.36
C ILE A 682 4.59 8.02 24.83
N GLY A 683 4.88 6.75 25.10
CA GLY A 683 5.27 6.30 26.44
C GLY A 683 6.72 6.62 26.80
N LEU A 684 7.57 6.84 25.79
CA LEU A 684 9.02 7.00 25.97
C LEU A 684 9.57 8.15 25.10
N LEU A 685 10.19 9.13 25.75
CA LEU A 685 10.88 10.27 25.16
C LEU A 685 12.39 10.13 25.40
N LEU A 686 13.22 10.14 24.37
CA LEU A 686 14.67 10.19 24.47
C LEU A 686 15.19 11.58 24.12
N SER A 687 15.88 12.22 25.06
CA SER A 687 16.46 13.56 24.92
C SER A 687 17.98 13.50 24.93
N PHE A 688 18.62 14.09 23.93
CA PHE A 688 20.09 14.21 23.86
C PHE A 688 20.63 15.60 24.25
N ASP A 689 19.76 16.48 24.77
CA ASP A 689 20.08 17.86 25.14
C ASP A 689 19.31 18.25 26.42
N ASP A 690 19.92 18.07 27.60
CA ASP A 690 19.32 18.45 28.91
C ASP A 690 19.30 19.98 29.13
N SER A 691 20.21 20.70 28.46
CA SER A 691 20.52 22.12 28.74
C SER A 691 20.11 23.09 27.63
N LEU A 692 18.93 22.93 27.05
CA LEU A 692 18.38 23.95 26.14
C LEU A 692 17.82 25.11 26.97
N PRO A 693 18.40 26.34 26.90
CA PRO A 693 18.12 27.41 27.89
C PRO A 693 16.65 27.83 27.99
N LYS A 694 15.90 27.67 26.89
CA LYS A 694 14.46 27.96 26.79
C LYS A 694 13.55 26.74 26.88
N VAL A 695 14.07 25.52 27.09
CA VAL A 695 13.24 24.31 27.30
C VAL A 695 13.18 23.96 28.79
N GLY A 696 14.24 24.24 29.56
CA GLY A 696 14.24 24.10 31.03
C GLY A 696 13.19 24.95 31.76
N THR A 697 12.69 26.02 31.12
CA THR A 697 11.55 26.81 31.60
C THR A 697 10.21 26.07 31.54
N PHE A 698 10.09 25.03 30.70
CA PHE A 698 8.86 24.25 30.52
C PHE A 698 8.86 22.90 31.25
N ILE A 699 10.04 22.32 31.52
CA ILE A 699 10.16 21.04 32.22
C ILE A 699 10.07 21.26 33.74
N PRO A 700 9.06 20.69 34.44
CA PRO A 700 8.95 20.77 35.90
C PRO A 700 10.00 19.88 36.61
N GLY A 701 10.35 20.24 37.84
CA GLY A 701 10.96 19.34 38.80
C GLY A 701 10.01 18.26 39.31
N GLU A 702 10.51 17.37 40.16
CA GLU A 702 9.72 16.34 40.82
C GLU A 702 8.66 16.95 41.74
N SER A 703 7.41 16.45 41.66
CA SER A 703 6.22 17.03 42.30
C SER A 703 5.84 18.46 41.87
N GLU A 704 6.56 19.09 40.94
CA GLU A 704 6.21 20.40 40.38
C GLU A 704 5.21 20.20 39.21
N THR A 705 4.28 21.15 39.03
CA THR A 705 3.39 21.21 37.86
C THR A 705 3.53 22.54 37.15
N ARG A 706 3.70 22.52 35.83
CA ARG A 706 3.70 23.71 34.97
C ARG A 706 2.62 23.62 33.92
N SER A 707 1.94 24.74 33.66
CA SER A 707 0.74 24.80 32.81
C SER A 707 0.86 25.86 31.72
N PHE A 708 0.52 25.48 30.49
CA PHE A 708 0.67 26.31 29.29
C PHE A 708 -0.49 26.04 28.33
N SER A 709 -1.25 27.08 27.95
CA SER A 709 -2.32 27.01 26.93
C SER A 709 -3.28 25.80 27.03
N GLY A 710 -3.74 25.47 28.24
CA GLY A 710 -4.67 24.36 28.50
C GLY A 710 -4.02 22.97 28.61
N ILE A 711 -2.69 22.90 28.62
CA ILE A 711 -1.88 21.72 28.93
C ILE A 711 -1.27 21.90 30.32
N SER A 712 -1.20 20.84 31.12
CA SER A 712 -0.39 20.79 32.35
C SER A 712 0.57 19.60 32.33
N LEU A 713 1.84 19.87 32.63
CA LEU A 713 2.90 18.87 32.76
C LEU A 713 3.34 18.81 34.23
N THR A 714 3.26 17.62 34.82
CA THR A 714 3.60 17.36 36.23
C THR A 714 4.78 16.39 36.29
N GLY A 715 5.85 16.75 37.02
CA GLY A 715 6.97 15.84 37.29
C GLY A 715 6.62 14.84 38.38
N ILE A 716 6.85 13.55 38.13
CA ILE A 716 6.43 12.43 39.00
C ILE A 716 7.60 11.80 39.73
N SER A 717 8.70 11.53 39.04
CA SER A 717 9.93 10.97 39.64
C SER A 717 11.16 11.36 38.83
N ARG A 718 12.34 11.30 39.46
CA ARG A 718 13.64 11.35 38.78
C ARG A 718 14.55 10.23 39.32
N GLU A 719 15.08 9.41 38.44
CA GLU A 719 16.00 8.33 38.79
C GLU A 719 17.31 8.50 38.01
N GLN A 720 18.44 8.29 38.66
CA GLN A 720 19.74 8.27 38.01
C GLN A 720 20.53 7.09 38.57
N LYS A 721 21.04 6.23 37.69
CA LYS A 721 21.92 5.14 38.10
C LYS A 721 23.33 5.71 38.28
N GLU A 722 23.97 5.35 39.38
CA GLU A 722 25.34 5.76 39.66
C GLU A 722 26.29 5.19 38.58
N GLY A 723 27.18 6.03 38.06
CA GLY A 723 28.09 5.67 36.97
C GLY A 723 27.49 5.62 35.55
N SER A 724 26.21 5.93 35.33
CA SER A 724 25.64 6.04 33.97
C SER A 724 25.48 7.48 33.50
N ASP A 725 25.85 7.77 32.25
CA ASP A 725 25.63 9.08 31.61
C ASP A 725 24.21 9.27 31.05
N PHE A 726 23.22 8.73 31.75
CA PHE A 726 21.82 9.07 31.55
C PHE A 726 21.05 9.04 32.86
N HIS A 727 19.95 9.78 32.89
CA HIS A 727 18.94 9.73 33.95
C HIS A 727 17.55 9.62 33.33
N THR A 728 16.58 9.16 34.11
CA THR A 728 15.18 9.10 33.73
C THR A 728 14.34 10.07 34.55
N ARG A 729 13.28 10.59 33.94
CA ARG A 729 12.28 11.47 34.57
C ARG A 729 10.89 11.00 34.14
N SER A 730 9.99 10.78 35.08
CA SER A 730 8.60 10.41 34.79
C SER A 730 7.69 11.64 34.83
N PHE A 731 6.75 11.73 33.91
CA PHE A 731 5.83 12.87 33.82
C PHE A 731 4.38 12.43 33.56
N ASP A 732 3.44 13.16 34.13
CA ASP A 732 2.03 13.15 33.74
C ASP A 732 1.72 14.41 32.93
N LEU A 733 1.22 14.23 31.71
CA LEU A 733 0.87 15.30 30.79
C LEU A 733 -0.64 15.29 30.55
N THR A 734 -1.32 16.38 30.91
CA THR A 734 -2.78 16.49 30.82
C THR A 734 -3.20 17.55 29.81
N LEU A 735 -4.13 17.20 28.91
CA LEU A 735 -4.77 18.09 27.94
C LEU A 735 -6.26 17.75 27.88
N LYS A 736 -7.14 18.75 28.00
CA LYS A 736 -8.61 18.58 27.89
C LYS A 736 -9.15 17.35 28.65
N GLN A 737 -8.76 17.21 29.92
CA GLN A 737 -9.14 16.09 30.83
C GLN A 737 -8.57 14.70 30.49
N LYS A 738 -7.79 14.53 29.42
CA LYS A 738 -6.98 13.33 29.21
C LYS A 738 -5.59 13.51 29.82
N THR A 739 -5.21 12.61 30.73
CA THR A 739 -3.85 12.52 31.28
C THR A 739 -3.13 11.35 30.65
N HIS A 740 -1.91 11.59 30.15
CA HIS A 740 -1.02 10.61 29.54
C HIS A 740 0.31 10.60 30.30
N ARG A 741 0.77 9.41 30.69
CA ARG A 741 2.04 9.24 31.41
C ARG A 741 3.14 8.86 30.44
N PHE A 742 4.29 9.52 30.54
CA PHE A 742 5.47 9.17 29.75
C PHE A 742 6.75 9.25 30.60
N THR A 743 7.74 8.45 30.21
CA THR A 743 9.09 8.49 30.77
C THR A 743 10.00 9.22 29.79
N GLN A 744 10.82 10.14 30.29
CA GLN A 744 11.92 10.76 29.55
C GLN A 744 13.22 10.08 29.97
N ILE A 745 14.00 9.55 29.02
CA ILE A 745 15.43 9.27 29.19
C ILE A 745 16.19 10.52 28.72
N VAL A 746 17.16 10.99 29.49
CA VAL A 746 18.05 12.07 29.09
C VAL A 746 19.49 11.56 29.08
N TYR A 747 20.11 11.53 27.91
CA TYR A 747 21.52 11.16 27.76
C TYR A 747 22.41 12.40 28.00
N THR A 748 23.19 12.38 29.08
CA THR A 748 24.11 13.45 29.46
C THR A 748 25.51 13.28 28.86
N GLY A 749 25.83 12.09 28.34
CA GLY A 749 27.13 11.76 27.76
C GLY A 749 27.47 12.43 26.42
N TRP A 750 26.69 13.41 25.94
CA TRP A 750 26.90 14.07 24.65
C TRP A 750 26.75 15.59 24.71
N SER A 751 27.87 16.30 24.92
CA SER A 751 27.88 17.77 24.90
C SER A 751 27.48 18.35 23.54
N GLN A 752 26.86 19.52 23.52
CA GLN A 752 26.39 20.18 22.28
C GLN A 752 27.48 20.61 21.31
N LYS A 753 28.74 20.69 21.75
CA LYS A 753 29.88 21.12 20.92
C LYS A 753 30.62 19.96 20.25
N GLN A 754 30.32 18.71 20.60
CA GLN A 754 31.04 17.54 20.14
C GLN A 754 30.24 16.76 19.09
N PRO A 755 30.88 16.27 18.01
CA PRO A 755 30.20 15.54 16.94
C PRO A 755 29.75 14.13 17.36
N LEU A 756 30.24 13.63 18.49
CA LEU A 756 30.05 12.28 19.00
C LEU A 756 29.77 12.26 20.53
N PRO A 757 29.14 11.19 21.04
CA PRO A 757 29.20 10.82 22.46
C PRO A 757 30.65 10.68 22.94
N HIS A 758 30.90 10.93 24.23
CA HIS A 758 32.25 10.75 24.79
C HIS A 758 32.68 9.27 24.94
N SER A 759 31.72 8.33 24.92
CA SER A 759 31.96 6.89 25.07
C SER A 759 30.92 6.07 24.31
N ALA A 760 31.39 5.11 23.51
CA ALA A 760 30.53 4.16 22.79
C ALA A 760 29.77 3.24 23.77
N GLY A 761 30.46 2.69 24.78
CA GLY A 761 29.84 1.83 25.80
C GLY A 761 28.71 2.54 26.57
N SER A 762 28.95 3.79 26.99
CA SER A 762 27.94 4.63 27.66
C SER A 762 26.69 4.86 26.80
N PHE A 763 26.87 5.13 25.51
CA PHE A 763 25.76 5.30 24.58
C PHE A 763 25.01 3.97 24.34
N MET A 764 25.75 2.86 24.25
CA MET A 764 25.19 1.51 24.12
C MET A 764 24.43 1.07 25.37
N ASP A 765 24.85 1.46 26.57
CA ASP A 765 24.12 1.20 27.82
C ASP A 765 22.78 1.93 27.88
N MET A 766 22.76 3.20 27.45
CA MET A 766 21.52 3.97 27.28
C MET A 766 20.61 3.29 26.24
N LEU A 767 21.16 2.85 25.11
CA LEU A 767 20.40 2.16 24.07
C LEU A 767 19.83 0.82 24.58
N ARG A 768 20.64 -0.01 25.24
CA ARG A 768 20.22 -1.27 25.88
C ARG A 768 19.12 -1.02 26.93
N HIS A 769 19.27 -0.02 27.78
CA HIS A 769 18.22 0.37 28.74
C HIS A 769 16.92 0.78 28.03
N THR A 770 17.01 1.61 26.99
CA THR A 770 15.85 2.06 26.18
C THR A 770 15.12 0.87 25.55
N ARG A 771 15.85 -0.11 24.98
CA ARG A 771 15.29 -1.36 24.45
C ARG A 771 14.57 -2.17 25.53
N ASN A 772 15.20 -2.34 26.70
CA ASN A 772 14.68 -3.17 27.80
C ASN A 772 13.39 -2.61 28.43
N ILE A 773 13.24 -1.29 28.54
CA ILE A 773 12.02 -0.70 29.10
C ILE A 773 10.91 -0.50 28.06
N SER A 774 11.24 -0.48 26.76
CA SER A 774 10.25 -0.27 25.69
C SER A 774 9.54 -1.58 25.31
N LYS A 775 8.62 -2.01 26.19
CA LYS A 775 7.85 -3.26 26.07
C LYS A 775 6.63 -3.18 25.15
N SER A 776 6.33 -2.02 24.57
CA SER A 776 5.22 -1.82 23.64
C SER A 776 5.71 -1.43 22.26
N GLU A 777 4.87 -1.67 21.26
CA GLU A 777 5.07 -1.24 19.87
C GLU A 777 4.83 0.27 19.67
N ALA A 778 4.39 0.97 20.73
CA ALA A 778 4.11 2.41 20.71
C ALA A 778 5.37 3.22 20.34
N PRO A 779 5.24 4.34 19.60
CA PRO A 779 6.41 5.05 19.08
C PRO A 779 7.30 5.64 20.20
N ILE A 780 8.61 5.54 20.02
CA ILE A 780 9.59 6.27 20.84
C ILE A 780 9.82 7.64 20.19
N LEU A 781 9.61 8.72 20.95
CA LEU A 781 9.94 10.07 20.51
C LEU A 781 11.42 10.34 20.82
N ALA A 782 12.25 10.62 19.82
CA ALA A 782 13.66 10.95 20.01
C ALA A 782 13.95 12.39 19.57
N GLN A 783 14.49 13.21 20.47
CA GLN A 783 14.78 14.61 20.22
C GLN A 783 16.25 14.99 20.46
N CYS A 784 16.71 15.89 19.62
CA CYS A 784 17.93 16.67 19.80
C CYS A 784 17.71 18.06 19.19
N LEU A 785 18.65 18.98 19.35
CA LEU A 785 18.53 20.38 18.91
C LEU A 785 17.88 20.55 17.53
N ASN A 786 18.36 19.84 16.50
CA ASN A 786 17.84 19.87 15.11
C ASN A 786 16.97 18.65 14.73
N GLY A 787 16.91 17.62 15.58
CA GLY A 787 16.18 16.38 15.32
C GLY A 787 16.79 15.51 14.23
N THR A 788 18.12 15.56 14.03
CA THR A 788 18.81 14.81 12.95
C THR A 788 20.15 14.21 13.36
N ASP A 789 20.98 14.92 14.12
CA ASP A 789 22.36 14.49 14.43
C ASP A 789 22.40 13.39 15.51
N LYS A 790 21.96 13.69 16.72
CA LYS A 790 22.01 12.76 17.86
C LYS A 790 20.85 11.76 17.82
N SER A 791 19.64 12.23 17.51
CA SER A 791 18.47 11.36 17.34
C SER A 791 18.58 10.46 16.11
N GLY A 792 19.20 10.93 15.02
CA GLY A 792 19.47 10.12 13.84
C GLY A 792 20.47 8.99 14.14
N LEU A 793 21.58 9.30 14.85
CA LEU A 793 22.54 8.27 15.27
C LEU A 793 21.88 7.17 16.11
N PHE A 794 21.02 7.53 17.06
CA PHE A 794 20.26 6.57 17.85
C PHE A 794 19.34 5.68 17.01
N VAL A 795 18.57 6.24 16.08
CA VAL A 795 17.66 5.46 15.21
C VAL A 795 18.45 4.56 14.26
N VAL A 796 19.59 5.02 13.73
CA VAL A 796 20.51 4.22 12.92
C VAL A 796 21.07 3.05 13.71
N LEU A 797 21.61 3.29 14.92
CA LEU A 797 22.15 2.23 15.77
C LEU A 797 21.08 1.23 16.22
N TRP A 798 19.88 1.68 16.57
CA TRP A 798 18.79 0.74 16.87
C TRP A 798 18.46 -0.16 15.68
N ASN A 799 18.29 0.43 14.48
CA ASN A 799 18.02 -0.36 13.28
C ASN A 799 19.14 -1.37 13.01
N ILE A 800 20.40 -0.95 13.13
CA ILE A 800 21.57 -1.82 12.95
C ILE A 800 21.55 -3.01 13.90
N LEU A 801 21.31 -2.78 15.20
CA LEU A 801 21.31 -3.84 16.20
C LEU A 801 20.08 -4.75 16.05
N GLU A 802 18.90 -4.19 15.77
CA GLU A 802 17.68 -4.97 15.52
C GLU A 802 17.79 -5.84 14.25
N HIS A 803 18.56 -5.40 13.24
CA HIS A 803 18.99 -6.22 12.09
C HIS A 803 19.89 -7.38 12.54
N LEU A 804 21.00 -7.09 13.24
CA LEU A 804 21.95 -8.10 13.71
C LEU A 804 21.28 -9.19 14.55
N ASP A 805 20.45 -8.80 15.54
CA ASP A 805 19.73 -9.71 16.44
C ASP A 805 18.73 -10.64 15.70
N THR A 806 18.34 -10.30 14.47
CA THR A 806 17.28 -10.99 13.73
C THR A 806 17.82 -11.81 12.55
N ASP A 807 18.86 -11.30 11.89
CA ASP A 807 19.42 -11.87 10.66
C ASP A 807 20.89 -12.31 10.79
N GLY A 808 21.63 -11.88 11.82
CA GLY A 808 23.08 -12.10 11.96
C GLY A 808 23.95 -11.25 11.02
N GLU A 809 23.36 -10.43 10.15
CA GLU A 809 24.04 -9.55 9.20
C GLU A 809 23.43 -8.15 9.15
N VAL A 810 24.24 -7.14 8.81
CA VAL A 810 23.76 -5.76 8.66
C VAL A 810 24.53 -5.02 7.56
N SER A 811 23.92 -4.00 6.95
CA SER A 811 24.60 -3.11 6.03
C SER A 811 24.34 -1.66 6.43
N ILE A 812 25.36 -1.03 7.02
CA ILE A 812 25.30 0.36 7.51
C ILE A 812 24.81 1.32 6.40
N PRO A 813 25.29 1.25 5.13
CA PRO A 813 24.82 2.14 4.07
C PRO A 813 23.34 2.00 3.76
N ARG A 814 22.82 0.76 3.74
CA ARG A 814 21.40 0.48 3.47
C ARG A 814 20.51 1.06 4.56
N VAL A 815 20.87 0.88 5.84
CA VAL A 815 20.15 1.48 6.97
C VAL A 815 20.17 3.01 6.88
N ILE A 816 21.34 3.62 6.62
CA ILE A 816 21.46 5.08 6.50
C ILE A 816 20.65 5.62 5.32
N ARG A 817 20.80 5.06 4.11
CA ARG A 817 20.01 5.44 2.92
C ARG A 817 18.51 5.39 3.20
N HIS A 818 18.06 4.27 3.74
CA HIS A 818 16.65 4.03 4.00
C HIS A 818 16.05 5.06 4.97
N LEU A 819 16.79 5.45 6.02
CA LEU A 819 16.36 6.50 6.96
C LEU A 819 16.50 7.91 6.36
N ARG A 820 17.50 8.16 5.49
CA ARG A 820 17.70 9.43 4.81
C ARG A 820 16.57 9.80 3.83
N LEU A 821 15.88 8.83 3.22
CA LEU A 821 14.64 9.07 2.45
C LEU A 821 13.61 9.91 3.24
N ARG A 822 13.52 9.67 4.55
CA ARG A 822 12.59 10.38 5.43
C ARG A 822 13.20 11.65 6.05
N ARG A 823 14.53 11.69 6.24
CA ARG A 823 15.27 12.83 6.83
C ARG A 823 16.73 12.82 6.37
N LYS A 824 17.03 13.46 5.24
CA LYS A 824 18.33 13.38 4.54
C LYS A 824 19.57 13.73 5.37
N GLN A 825 19.42 14.55 6.41
CA GLN A 825 20.52 15.00 7.29
C GLN A 825 20.91 13.98 8.38
N ILE A 826 20.29 12.80 8.41
CA ILE A 826 20.70 11.70 9.30
C ILE A 826 22.15 11.27 8.99
N ILE A 827 22.96 11.14 10.03
CA ILE A 827 24.41 10.88 9.96
C ILE A 827 25.10 11.95 9.08
N PRO A 828 25.24 13.20 9.56
CA PRO A 828 25.73 14.30 8.72
C PRO A 828 27.25 14.24 8.43
N ASN A 829 28.02 13.43 9.16
CA ASN A 829 29.48 13.38 9.07
C ASN A 829 30.05 11.96 9.17
N PHE A 830 31.27 11.79 8.65
CA PHE A 830 32.01 10.53 8.70
C PHE A 830 32.24 10.00 10.11
N ALA A 831 32.48 10.89 11.08
CA ALA A 831 32.77 10.51 12.46
C ALA A 831 31.63 9.68 13.08
N GLN A 832 30.37 10.01 12.76
CA GLN A 832 29.22 9.21 13.19
C GLN A 832 29.12 7.83 12.51
N ILE A 833 29.61 7.67 11.26
CA ILE A 833 29.71 6.33 10.63
C ILE A 833 30.79 5.50 11.33
N LYS A 834 31.95 6.09 11.65
CA LYS A 834 33.00 5.42 12.43
C LYS A 834 32.46 5.00 13.80
N PHE A 835 31.77 5.88 14.51
CA PHE A 835 31.13 5.57 15.79
C PHE A 835 30.09 4.44 15.69
N CYS A 836 29.31 4.37 14.59
CA CYS A 836 28.44 3.21 14.35
C CYS A 836 29.25 1.90 14.28
N ALA A 837 30.35 1.88 13.52
CA ALA A 837 31.21 0.71 13.42
C ALA A 837 31.87 0.34 14.76
N ASP A 838 32.27 1.31 15.57
CA ASP A 838 32.84 1.11 16.91
C ASP A 838 31.81 0.46 17.86
N CYS A 839 30.56 0.95 17.85
CA CYS A 839 29.45 0.37 18.62
C CYS A 839 29.12 -1.07 18.19
N ILE A 840 29.15 -1.37 16.89
CA ILE A 840 28.88 -2.74 16.37
C ILE A 840 29.96 -3.71 16.85
N ARG A 841 31.25 -3.33 16.74
CA ARG A 841 32.37 -4.19 17.16
C ARG A 841 32.24 -4.57 18.63
N GLY A 842 32.04 -3.57 19.51
CA GLY A 842 31.84 -3.82 20.95
C GLY A 842 30.59 -4.67 21.25
N TYR A 843 29.50 -4.50 20.50
CA TYR A 843 28.29 -5.32 20.67
C TYR A 843 28.54 -6.82 20.38
N CYS A 844 29.28 -7.11 19.31
CA CYS A 844 29.57 -8.49 18.93
C CYS A 844 30.65 -9.16 19.81
N GLU A 845 31.58 -8.38 20.36
CA GLU A 845 32.52 -8.84 21.40
C GLU A 845 31.77 -9.19 22.72
N ASP A 846 30.77 -8.39 23.12
CA ASP A 846 29.89 -8.67 24.26
C ASP A 846 29.04 -9.95 24.07
N GLU A 847 28.51 -10.24 22.87
CA GLU A 847 27.70 -11.45 22.64
C GLU A 847 28.55 -12.73 22.54
N THR A 848 29.69 -12.67 21.85
CA THR A 848 30.61 -13.83 21.73
C THR A 848 31.15 -14.25 23.10
N SER A 849 31.54 -13.28 23.95
CA SER A 849 31.98 -13.57 25.32
C SER A 849 30.89 -14.19 26.21
N ASN A 850 29.64 -13.74 26.11
CA ASN A 850 28.51 -14.36 26.83
C ASN A 850 28.18 -15.79 26.35
N THR A 851 28.51 -16.13 25.10
CA THR A 851 28.29 -17.47 24.54
C THR A 851 29.28 -18.49 25.13
N TYR A 852 30.53 -18.09 25.39
CA TYR A 852 31.55 -18.96 26.01
C TYR A 852 31.40 -19.14 27.54
N VAL A 853 30.52 -18.38 28.20
CA VAL A 853 30.24 -18.52 29.65
C VAL A 853 29.08 -19.49 29.92
N ASN A 854 28.34 -19.92 28.89
CA ASN A 854 27.18 -20.81 29.00
C ASN A 854 27.36 -22.15 28.25
N LEU A 855 28.61 -22.60 28.05
CA LEU A 855 28.98 -23.91 27.50
C LEU A 855 29.75 -24.76 28.52
#